data_AF-A0A429HZA5-F1
#
_entry.id   AF-A0A429HZA5-F1
#
_cell.length_a   1.000
_cell.length_b   1.000
_cell.length_c   1.000
_cell.angle_alpha   90.00
_cell.angle_beta   90.00
_cell.angle_gamma   90.00
#
_symmetry.space_group_name_H-M   'P 1'
#
loop_
_entity.id
_entity.type
_entity.pdbx_description
1 polymer ?
#
loop_
_entity_poly.entity_id
_entity_poly.type
_entity_poly.pdbx_seq_one_letter_code
_entity_poly.pdbx_strand_id
1 'polypeptide(L)'
;MTFRLRGRRLYATVAVLAVLAGSGTWAAVAADDPPAVHREDRAFTMPESADGGSGGEKAAAGDSVRIDASFFTAGGTGPRPAVLLGHGFGGSKESVREQAEQLARDGYAVLTWSARGFGTSTGKIGLNDPDREVSDVRRLIDWLATRPEVRLDGKGDPRVGVAGASYGGAIALLAAGYDKRVDAIAPQITYWNLADALFPNGVFKKLWAGMFFSTGSVGAVGADGGSGSGAAGGGGTQEGTGGSGAGTGGSGRTASGGEAGESAESTGSAVRNVADGCGRFEPQLCEMYERIAVSGRPDTAARELLEARSPVAVADRIKVPTLIMQGRTDSLFPLGQADALYKALRKNGAPVSVDWLAGGHDGGDRESGRVANRTKAWFDHYLKGDANADTGPAFRVSRGGAVDSTNGAARLRGASADGYPGLANDPRPVRLTGREQRFSNPAGASPPSISTVPGVGALNSLSGMGAGFSLDSPGQYAGFQSRPLAEPLRVTGAPTARVRLRSTTDEAVIFAKVYDIGPNGNSRPVLPAGLAEPYRITGAKAGKSVELRLPAIDHEFAAGHRLRLVLSSTDLAYASPAEPATYTASLDGDGVLNVPTAPEVKSAAAPLPAWTWVLPVAGAVIAVLLLLVGRRRSAAHAPDPDLADVPLQITGLTKRYAKSADRYAVQDLSFRVEKGQVLGLLGPNGAGKTTTLRMLMGLIGPDAGEIRVFGHAIRPGAPVLSRVGAFVEGAGFLPHLSGRANLDLYWRATGRPAEDAHVEEALEIAGLGDALERAVRTYSQGMRQRLAIAQAMLGLPDLLILDEPTNGLDPPQIREMRDVMIRYAAGGRTVIVSSHLLAEVEQTCTHLVVMDRGRLVQAGPVAEIVGTGDTLLVGVTDGTPLSDVLLEKVAALPGVATADRADEGLLVTLDGTTSVPELLPELLRLEIPVARIGPHRRLEDAFLTMIGGDR
;
A
#
# COMPACT_ATOMS: atom_id res chain seq x y z
N MET A 1 -53.30 23.16 -15.24
CA MET A 1 -51.94 22.98 -15.79
C MET A 1 -51.19 21.97 -14.93
N THR A 2 -51.51 20.68 -14.94
CA THR A 2 -51.16 19.61 -15.91
C THR A 2 -49.67 19.44 -16.25
N PHE A 3 -49.15 18.28 -15.80
CA PHE A 3 -48.07 17.47 -16.38
C PHE A 3 -46.68 18.10 -16.56
N ARG A 4 -45.78 18.00 -15.56
CA ARG A 4 -44.31 17.99 -15.82
C ARG A 4 -43.39 17.35 -14.76
N LEU A 5 -43.92 16.73 -13.70
CA LEU A 5 -43.09 16.22 -12.59
C LEU A 5 -42.78 14.71 -12.59
N ARG A 6 -43.42 13.89 -13.45
CA ARG A 6 -43.18 12.42 -13.46
C ARG A 6 -41.97 11.95 -14.28
N GLY A 7 -41.49 12.73 -15.25
CA GLY A 7 -40.35 12.31 -16.09
C GLY A 7 -39.00 12.30 -15.36
N ARG A 8 -38.75 13.26 -14.47
CA ARG A 8 -37.42 13.47 -13.84
C ARG A 8 -37.00 12.38 -12.86
N ARG A 9 -37.94 11.77 -12.14
CA ARG A 9 -37.65 10.62 -11.27
C ARG A 9 -37.32 9.38 -12.10
N LEU A 10 -38.02 9.18 -13.22
CA LEU A 10 -37.78 8.05 -14.11
C LEU A 10 -36.36 8.09 -14.71
N TYR A 11 -35.89 9.25 -15.16
CA TYR A 11 -34.53 9.37 -15.74
C TYR A 11 -33.41 9.19 -14.70
N ALA A 12 -33.61 9.64 -13.46
CA ALA A 12 -32.65 9.41 -12.38
C ALA A 12 -32.61 7.93 -11.96
N THR A 13 -33.78 7.28 -11.87
CA THR A 13 -33.85 5.85 -11.56
C THR A 13 -33.30 4.99 -12.70
N VAL A 14 -33.53 5.36 -13.96
CA VAL A 14 -32.96 4.68 -15.14
C VAL A 14 -31.44 4.88 -15.22
N ALA A 15 -30.92 6.07 -14.89
CA ALA A 15 -29.47 6.29 -14.85
C ALA A 15 -28.79 5.50 -13.73
N VAL A 16 -29.39 5.43 -12.54
CA VAL A 16 -28.89 4.61 -11.43
C VAL A 16 -28.99 3.12 -11.75
N LEU A 17 -30.09 2.67 -12.38
CA LEU A 17 -30.25 1.29 -12.85
C LEU A 17 -29.30 0.96 -14.00
N ALA A 18 -28.97 1.89 -14.89
CA ALA A 18 -28.00 1.67 -15.97
C ALA A 18 -26.56 1.61 -15.44
N VAL A 19 -26.23 2.38 -14.40
CA VAL A 19 -24.94 2.27 -13.71
C VAL A 19 -24.85 0.99 -12.89
N LEU A 20 -25.93 0.61 -12.17
CA LEU A 20 -26.00 -0.65 -11.42
C LEU A 20 -26.07 -1.88 -12.32
N ALA A 21 -26.76 -1.81 -13.45
CA ALA A 21 -26.77 -2.85 -14.47
C ALA A 21 -25.42 -2.92 -15.17
N GLY A 22 -24.77 -1.78 -15.46
CA GLY A 22 -23.43 -1.73 -16.03
C GLY A 22 -22.35 -2.29 -15.10
N SER A 23 -22.43 -2.02 -13.79
CA SER A 23 -21.57 -2.63 -12.77
C SER A 23 -21.95 -4.09 -12.49
N GLY A 24 -23.24 -4.44 -12.59
CA GLY A 24 -23.76 -5.79 -12.42
C GLY A 24 -23.41 -6.72 -13.58
N THR A 25 -23.40 -6.22 -14.81
CA THR A 25 -22.95 -6.97 -16.00
C THR A 25 -21.44 -7.19 -16.02
N TRP A 26 -20.65 -6.37 -15.32
CA TRP A 26 -19.21 -6.62 -15.19
C TRP A 26 -18.91 -7.72 -14.17
N ALA A 27 -19.74 -7.85 -13.13
CA ALA A 27 -19.63 -8.94 -12.15
C ALA A 27 -20.29 -10.25 -12.63
N ALA A 28 -21.24 -10.20 -13.57
CA ALA A 28 -22.00 -11.38 -14.02
C ALA A 28 -21.43 -12.08 -15.28
N VAL A 29 -20.34 -11.59 -15.88
CA VAL A 29 -19.73 -12.19 -17.09
C VAL A 29 -18.43 -12.95 -16.76
N ALA A 30 -18.12 -13.20 -15.49
CA ALA A 30 -16.95 -13.98 -15.09
C ALA A 30 -17.27 -14.91 -13.92
N ALA A 31 -18.18 -15.85 -14.16
CA ALA A 31 -18.38 -17.00 -13.28
C ALA A 31 -18.68 -18.26 -14.11
N ASP A 32 -17.91 -18.47 -15.18
CA ASP A 32 -17.67 -19.84 -15.62
C ASP A 32 -16.55 -20.38 -14.75
N ASP A 33 -16.87 -21.32 -13.86
CA ASP A 33 -15.84 -22.04 -13.11
C ASP A 33 -14.80 -22.60 -14.11
N PRO A 34 -13.49 -22.47 -13.82
CA PRO A 34 -12.47 -22.92 -14.74
C PRO A 34 -12.67 -24.42 -15.05
N PRO A 35 -12.50 -24.85 -16.31
CA PRO A 35 -12.77 -26.21 -16.70
C PRO A 35 -11.94 -27.19 -15.87
N ALA A 36 -12.59 -28.23 -15.35
CA ALA A 36 -11.94 -29.25 -14.55
C ALA A 36 -10.81 -29.92 -15.34
N VAL A 37 -9.65 -30.09 -14.70
CA VAL A 37 -8.48 -30.73 -15.30
C VAL A 37 -8.51 -32.24 -15.01
N HIS A 38 -8.41 -33.04 -16.06
CA HIS A 38 -8.21 -34.48 -15.97
C HIS A 38 -6.71 -34.82 -16.03
N ARG A 39 -6.25 -35.64 -15.09
CA ARG A 39 -4.87 -36.13 -14.97
C ARG A 39 -4.85 -37.66 -15.11
N GLU A 40 -4.01 -38.18 -16.00
CA GLU A 40 -3.68 -39.60 -16.15
C GLU A 40 -2.21 -39.82 -15.77
N ASP A 41 -1.94 -40.57 -14.71
CA ASP A 41 -0.59 -40.98 -14.32
C ASP A 41 -0.15 -42.24 -15.07
N ARG A 42 1.10 -42.25 -15.54
CA ARG A 42 1.61 -43.35 -16.37
C ARG A 42 3.10 -43.60 -16.12
N ALA A 43 3.46 -44.88 -16.07
CA ALA A 43 4.84 -45.32 -16.08
C ALA A 43 5.21 -45.87 -17.47
N PHE A 44 6.31 -45.38 -18.03
CA PHE A 44 6.86 -45.82 -19.31
C PHE A 44 8.09 -46.69 -19.08
N THR A 45 8.19 -47.79 -19.82
CA THR A 45 9.40 -48.62 -19.86
C THR A 45 10.25 -48.16 -21.04
N MET A 46 11.42 -47.58 -20.76
CA MET A 46 12.39 -47.10 -21.74
C MET A 46 13.64 -47.99 -21.70
N PRO A 47 14.40 -48.13 -22.80
CA PRO A 47 15.66 -48.88 -22.77
C PRO A 47 16.74 -48.13 -21.98
N GLU A 48 17.69 -48.84 -21.38
CA GLU A 48 18.80 -48.22 -20.62
C GLU A 48 19.68 -47.33 -21.52
N SER A 49 19.84 -47.66 -22.80
CA SER A 49 20.53 -46.85 -23.80
C SER A 49 19.87 -46.98 -25.18
N ALA A 50 20.00 -45.95 -26.03
CA ALA A 50 19.60 -46.04 -27.43
C ALA A 50 20.51 -47.02 -28.20
N ASP A 51 19.91 -47.78 -29.13
CA ASP A 51 20.49 -48.85 -29.95
C ASP A 51 22.01 -48.72 -30.22
N GLY A 52 22.83 -49.42 -29.43
CA GLY A 52 24.27 -49.56 -29.64
C GLY A 52 25.14 -48.33 -29.32
N GLY A 53 24.78 -47.56 -28.29
CA GLY A 53 25.46 -46.32 -27.85
C GLY A 53 27.01 -46.31 -27.88
N SER A 54 27.55 -45.14 -28.22
CA SER A 54 28.97 -44.88 -28.47
C SER A 54 29.85 -44.69 -27.22
N GLY A 55 29.26 -44.72 -26.02
CA GLY A 55 29.94 -44.48 -24.75
C GLY A 55 30.10 -45.73 -23.90
N GLY A 56 31.32 -46.27 -23.87
CA GLY A 56 31.96 -47.03 -22.77
C GLY A 56 31.32 -48.31 -22.22
N GLU A 57 30.05 -48.26 -21.83
CA GLU A 57 29.30 -49.38 -21.24
C GLU A 57 28.17 -49.79 -22.18
N LYS A 58 28.37 -50.89 -22.90
CA LYS A 58 27.27 -51.58 -23.58
C LYS A 58 26.31 -52.09 -22.50
N ALA A 59 25.17 -51.42 -22.34
CA ALA A 59 24.06 -51.97 -21.57
C ALA A 59 23.78 -53.40 -22.07
N ALA A 60 23.58 -54.34 -21.14
CA ALA A 60 23.18 -55.68 -21.52
C ALA A 60 21.85 -55.60 -22.30
N ALA A 61 21.75 -56.33 -23.40
CA ALA A 61 20.53 -56.35 -24.21
C ALA A 61 19.35 -56.78 -23.32
N GLY A 62 18.45 -55.83 -22.99
CA GLY A 62 17.27 -56.08 -22.15
C GLY A 62 17.12 -55.18 -20.91
N ASP A 63 18.14 -54.41 -20.52
CA ASP A 63 17.98 -53.47 -19.39
C ASP A 63 17.03 -52.31 -19.75
N SER A 64 16.09 -52.04 -18.85
CA SER A 64 15.07 -51.01 -19.01
C SER A 64 14.91 -50.14 -17.77
N VAL A 65 14.54 -48.89 -17.98
CA VAL A 65 14.22 -47.92 -16.94
C VAL A 65 12.76 -47.56 -16.98
N ARG A 66 12.22 -47.25 -15.81
CA ARG A 66 10.86 -46.77 -15.62
C ARG A 66 10.88 -45.25 -15.56
N ILE A 67 10.19 -44.60 -16.47
CA ILE A 67 9.97 -43.15 -16.49
C ILE A 67 8.54 -42.86 -16.04
N ASP A 68 8.41 -42.14 -14.92
CA ASP A 68 7.14 -41.74 -14.34
C ASP A 68 6.67 -40.41 -14.94
N ALA A 69 5.43 -40.38 -15.41
CA ALA A 69 4.85 -39.26 -16.15
C ALA A 69 3.37 -39.03 -15.78
N SER A 70 2.86 -37.86 -16.14
CA SER A 70 1.47 -37.46 -15.94
C SER A 70 0.99 -36.68 -17.16
N PHE A 71 -0.17 -37.06 -17.69
CA PHE A 71 -0.81 -36.44 -18.84
C PHE A 71 -2.05 -35.66 -18.40
N PHE A 72 -2.16 -34.40 -18.81
CA PHE A 72 -3.20 -33.47 -18.38
C PHE A 72 -4.01 -32.95 -19.57
N THR A 73 -5.32 -32.89 -19.40
CA THR A 73 -6.27 -32.30 -20.36
C THR A 73 -7.38 -31.57 -19.60
N ALA A 74 -8.04 -30.59 -20.23
CA ALA A 74 -9.21 -29.91 -19.66
C ALA A 74 -10.18 -29.46 -20.75
N GLY A 75 -11.47 -29.31 -20.42
CA GLY A 75 -12.49 -28.92 -21.40
C GLY A 75 -12.85 -30.03 -22.40
N GLY A 76 -13.46 -29.68 -23.55
CA GLY A 76 -14.08 -30.60 -24.51
C GLY A 76 -13.19 -31.72 -25.08
N THR A 77 -13.72 -32.61 -25.91
CA THR A 77 -13.05 -33.85 -26.37
C THR A 77 -12.20 -33.71 -27.65
N GLY A 78 -12.05 -32.49 -28.18
CA GLY A 78 -11.34 -32.26 -29.45
C GLY A 78 -9.81 -32.40 -29.35
N PRO A 79 -9.13 -32.76 -30.47
CA PRO A 79 -7.67 -32.76 -30.56
C PRO A 79 -7.08 -31.37 -30.35
N ARG A 80 -5.96 -31.27 -29.65
CA ARG A 80 -5.29 -30.00 -29.34
C ARG A 80 -3.76 -30.14 -29.39
N PRO A 81 -3.01 -29.03 -29.58
CA PRO A 81 -1.56 -29.10 -29.50
C PRO A 81 -1.08 -29.62 -28.14
N ALA A 82 0.04 -30.33 -28.14
CA ALA A 82 0.65 -30.85 -26.94
C ALA A 82 1.79 -29.96 -26.42
N VAL A 83 2.02 -29.98 -25.11
CA VAL A 83 3.19 -29.36 -24.48
C VAL A 83 3.87 -30.36 -23.55
N LEU A 84 5.17 -30.59 -23.75
CA LEU A 84 6.00 -31.30 -22.79
C LEU A 84 6.62 -30.31 -21.80
N LEU A 85 6.48 -30.59 -20.50
CA LEU A 85 7.10 -29.80 -19.44
C LEU A 85 8.19 -30.60 -18.72
N GLY A 86 9.44 -30.17 -18.91
CA GLY A 86 10.60 -30.70 -18.22
C GLY A 86 10.83 -30.03 -16.86
N HIS A 87 11.10 -30.82 -15.84
CA HIS A 87 11.40 -30.29 -14.50
C HIS A 87 12.82 -29.71 -14.39
N GLY A 88 13.01 -28.76 -13.47
CA GLY A 88 14.33 -28.28 -13.07
C GLY A 88 15.14 -29.36 -12.32
N PHE A 89 16.45 -29.17 -12.20
CA PHE A 89 17.32 -30.15 -11.53
C PHE A 89 16.89 -30.35 -10.07
N GLY A 90 16.81 -31.61 -9.61
CA GLY A 90 16.30 -31.96 -8.28
C GLY A 90 14.78 -31.99 -8.15
N GLY A 91 14.04 -31.50 -9.16
CA GLY A 91 12.59 -31.57 -9.23
C GLY A 91 12.07 -32.92 -9.75
N SER A 92 10.76 -32.97 -9.99
CA SER A 92 10.06 -34.12 -10.59
C SER A 92 8.89 -33.63 -11.44
N LYS A 93 8.11 -34.57 -12.01
CA LYS A 93 6.85 -34.25 -12.69
C LYS A 93 5.89 -33.39 -11.85
N GLU A 94 5.90 -33.55 -10.52
CA GLU A 94 5.04 -32.78 -9.62
C GLU A 94 5.47 -31.31 -9.50
N SER A 95 6.77 -31.01 -9.68
CA SER A 95 7.30 -29.64 -9.57
C SER A 95 6.78 -28.71 -10.66
N VAL A 96 6.28 -29.26 -11.77
CA VAL A 96 5.71 -28.52 -12.91
C VAL A 96 4.20 -28.73 -13.04
N ARG A 97 3.56 -29.36 -12.04
CA ARG A 97 2.14 -29.72 -12.09
C ARG A 97 1.23 -28.50 -12.22
N GLU A 98 1.46 -27.45 -11.43
CA GLU A 98 0.61 -26.25 -11.46
C GLU A 98 0.63 -25.60 -12.85
N GLN A 99 1.81 -25.51 -13.47
CA GLN A 99 1.98 -25.04 -14.85
C GLN A 99 1.27 -25.96 -15.85
N ALA A 100 1.32 -27.28 -15.64
CA ALA A 100 0.65 -28.25 -16.49
C ALA A 100 -0.88 -28.13 -16.43
N GLU A 101 -1.44 -27.99 -15.24
CA GLU A 101 -2.87 -27.81 -15.04
C GLU A 101 -3.35 -26.48 -15.66
N GLN A 102 -2.55 -25.42 -15.55
CA GLN A 102 -2.87 -24.14 -16.17
C GLN A 102 -2.87 -24.23 -17.71
N LEU A 103 -1.82 -24.80 -18.31
CA LEU A 103 -1.78 -25.01 -19.76
C LEU A 103 -2.90 -25.95 -20.24
N ALA A 104 -3.26 -26.96 -19.45
CA ALA A 104 -4.41 -27.82 -19.76
C ALA A 104 -5.72 -27.02 -19.79
N ARG A 105 -5.96 -26.14 -18.79
CA ARG A 105 -7.10 -25.20 -18.77
C ARG A 105 -7.07 -24.23 -19.96
N ASP A 106 -5.88 -23.87 -20.42
CA ASP A 106 -5.68 -23.06 -21.62
C ASP A 106 -5.87 -23.83 -22.93
N GLY A 107 -6.27 -25.11 -22.88
CA GLY A 107 -6.61 -25.91 -24.05
C GLY A 107 -5.43 -26.66 -24.67
N TYR A 108 -4.39 -26.96 -23.91
CA TYR A 108 -3.30 -27.87 -24.31
C TYR A 108 -3.47 -29.29 -23.77
N ALA A 109 -2.83 -30.25 -24.42
CA ALA A 109 -2.60 -31.58 -23.88
C ALA A 109 -1.19 -31.59 -23.28
N VAL A 110 -1.06 -31.69 -21.97
CA VAL A 110 0.24 -31.45 -21.31
C VAL A 110 0.81 -32.75 -20.79
N LEU A 111 2.07 -33.04 -21.09
CA LEU A 111 2.79 -34.20 -20.58
C LEU A 111 3.96 -33.73 -19.71
N THR A 112 3.93 -34.10 -18.43
CA THR A 112 5.04 -33.90 -17.49
C THR A 112 5.69 -35.25 -17.21
N TRP A 113 7.01 -35.30 -17.01
CA TRP A 113 7.70 -36.54 -16.61
C TRP A 113 8.80 -36.24 -15.60
N SER A 114 9.17 -37.25 -14.80
CA SER A 114 10.39 -37.23 -13.98
C SER A 114 11.50 -37.89 -14.79
N ALA A 115 12.60 -37.18 -15.03
CA ALA A 115 13.75 -37.72 -15.76
C ALA A 115 14.43 -38.86 -14.99
N ARG A 116 15.34 -39.57 -15.65
CA ARG A 116 16.06 -40.71 -15.05
C ARG A 116 16.73 -40.29 -13.75
N GLY A 117 16.58 -41.12 -12.72
CA GLY A 117 17.14 -40.82 -11.41
C GLY A 117 16.46 -39.65 -10.67
N PHE A 118 15.26 -39.21 -11.06
CA PHE A 118 14.45 -38.23 -10.31
C PHE A 118 13.07 -38.75 -9.95
N GLY A 119 12.48 -38.20 -8.88
CA GLY A 119 11.16 -38.63 -8.39
C GLY A 119 11.12 -40.15 -8.21
N THR A 120 10.10 -40.78 -8.80
CA THR A 120 9.94 -42.24 -8.79
C THR A 120 10.56 -42.94 -10.01
N SER A 121 11.09 -42.19 -10.99
CA SER A 121 11.77 -42.76 -12.15
C SER A 121 13.05 -43.48 -11.74
N THR A 122 13.33 -44.61 -12.40
CA THR A 122 14.56 -45.38 -12.20
C THR A 122 15.67 -44.90 -13.14
N GLY A 123 16.79 -45.64 -13.22
CA GLY A 123 17.95 -45.26 -14.02
C GLY A 123 18.86 -44.25 -13.33
N LYS A 124 19.92 -43.85 -14.04
CA LYS A 124 20.93 -42.88 -13.57
C LYS A 124 20.78 -41.53 -14.26
N ILE A 125 21.16 -40.47 -13.55
CA ILE A 125 21.18 -39.09 -14.03
C ILE A 125 22.35 -38.93 -15.00
N GLY A 126 22.03 -38.65 -16.27
CA GLY A 126 23.00 -38.52 -17.38
C GLY A 126 23.31 -37.10 -17.80
N LEU A 127 22.65 -36.11 -17.17
CA LEU A 127 22.76 -34.69 -17.48
C LEU A 127 22.31 -34.33 -18.90
N ASN A 128 21.08 -34.70 -19.23
CA ASN A 128 20.49 -34.57 -20.57
C ASN A 128 21.26 -35.38 -21.62
N ASP A 129 21.69 -36.60 -21.27
CA ASP A 129 22.33 -37.54 -22.19
C ASP A 129 21.49 -37.74 -23.48
N PRO A 130 22.05 -37.44 -24.66
CA PRO A 130 21.42 -37.71 -25.96
C PRO A 130 20.91 -39.15 -26.17
N ASP A 131 21.68 -40.14 -25.75
CA ASP A 131 21.41 -41.57 -25.91
C ASP A 131 20.43 -42.10 -24.86
N ARG A 132 20.16 -41.32 -23.80
CA ARG A 132 19.28 -41.69 -22.69
C ARG A 132 18.13 -40.68 -22.53
N GLU A 133 18.29 -39.64 -21.74
CA GLU A 133 17.19 -38.73 -21.37
C GLU A 133 16.58 -37.98 -22.56
N VAL A 134 17.37 -37.56 -23.55
CA VAL A 134 16.82 -36.96 -24.79
C VAL A 134 16.09 -38.02 -25.61
N SER A 135 16.61 -39.24 -25.65
CA SER A 135 15.97 -40.39 -26.28
C SER A 135 14.64 -40.75 -25.62
N ASP A 136 14.52 -40.60 -24.30
CA ASP A 136 13.25 -40.78 -23.57
C ASP A 136 12.22 -39.75 -24.02
N VAL A 137 12.60 -38.47 -24.15
CA VAL A 137 11.70 -37.42 -24.64
C VAL A 137 11.17 -37.73 -26.03
N ARG A 138 12.01 -38.26 -26.94
CA ARG A 138 11.58 -38.70 -28.28
C ARG A 138 10.52 -39.79 -28.22
N ARG A 139 10.66 -40.76 -27.31
CA ARG A 139 9.66 -41.82 -27.09
C ARG A 139 8.37 -41.30 -26.43
N LEU A 140 8.47 -40.28 -25.58
CA LEU A 140 7.29 -39.58 -25.06
C LEU A 140 6.54 -38.84 -26.18
N ILE A 141 7.26 -38.24 -27.13
CA ILE A 141 6.66 -37.63 -28.34
C ILE A 141 6.01 -38.72 -29.21
N ASP A 142 6.64 -39.89 -29.39
CA ASP A 142 6.04 -41.02 -30.10
C ASP A 142 4.70 -41.43 -29.46
N TRP A 143 4.64 -41.48 -28.12
CA TRP A 143 3.41 -41.79 -27.40
C TRP A 143 2.34 -40.71 -27.59
N LEU A 144 2.70 -39.43 -27.51
CA LEU A 144 1.76 -38.33 -27.78
C LEU A 144 1.16 -38.43 -29.19
N ALA A 145 1.94 -38.86 -30.18
CA ALA A 145 1.47 -39.06 -31.55
C ALA A 145 0.37 -40.13 -31.69
N THR A 146 0.18 -40.98 -30.67
CA THR A 146 -0.86 -42.01 -30.64
C THR A 146 -2.14 -41.58 -29.91
N ARG A 147 -2.13 -40.40 -29.27
CA ARG A 147 -3.23 -39.95 -28.42
C ARG A 147 -4.34 -39.27 -29.23
N PRO A 148 -5.61 -39.68 -29.06
CA PRO A 148 -6.73 -39.02 -29.75
C PRO A 148 -6.93 -37.56 -29.30
N GLU A 149 -6.48 -37.21 -28.10
CA GLU A 149 -6.56 -35.85 -27.55
C GLU A 149 -5.51 -34.90 -28.18
N VAL A 150 -4.49 -35.43 -28.85
CA VAL A 150 -3.36 -34.67 -29.40
C VAL A 150 -3.59 -34.40 -30.89
N ARG A 151 -3.43 -33.13 -31.27
CA ARG A 151 -3.48 -32.70 -32.67
C ARG A 151 -2.21 -33.16 -33.39
N LEU A 152 -2.39 -33.75 -34.56
CA LEU A 152 -1.29 -34.18 -35.42
C LEU A 152 -1.19 -33.26 -36.65
N ASP A 153 0.02 -32.86 -37.02
CA ASP A 153 0.31 -32.15 -38.26
C ASP A 153 0.52 -33.14 -39.43
N GLY A 154 0.82 -34.40 -39.11
CA GLY A 154 0.94 -35.51 -40.04
C GLY A 154 0.87 -36.87 -39.35
N LYS A 155 0.94 -37.97 -40.11
CA LYS A 155 0.92 -39.32 -39.53
C LYS A 155 2.13 -39.54 -38.62
N GLY A 156 1.90 -39.71 -37.32
CA GLY A 156 2.96 -39.89 -36.32
C GLY A 156 3.71 -38.60 -35.95
N ASP A 157 3.17 -37.44 -36.35
CA ASP A 157 3.77 -36.13 -36.16
C ASP A 157 2.84 -35.25 -35.32
N PRO A 158 2.99 -35.26 -33.98
CA PRO A 158 2.15 -34.47 -33.09
C PRO A 158 2.58 -33.02 -33.10
N ARG A 159 1.61 -32.09 -33.13
CA ARG A 159 1.89 -30.68 -32.91
C ARG A 159 2.34 -30.48 -31.47
N VAL A 160 3.61 -30.19 -31.23
CA VAL A 160 4.18 -30.23 -29.89
C VAL A 160 5.18 -29.13 -29.59
N GLY A 161 5.02 -28.49 -28.43
CA GLY A 161 6.03 -27.61 -27.84
C GLY A 161 6.73 -28.23 -26.65
N VAL A 162 7.93 -27.75 -26.32
CA VAL A 162 8.67 -28.16 -25.12
C VAL A 162 9.08 -26.95 -24.30
N ALA A 163 8.82 -26.98 -22.99
CA ALA A 163 9.22 -25.93 -22.06
C ALA A 163 9.76 -26.52 -20.75
N GLY A 164 10.48 -25.71 -20.00
CA GLY A 164 11.02 -26.08 -18.71
C GLY A 164 12.04 -25.07 -18.22
N ALA A 165 12.31 -25.11 -16.92
CA ALA A 165 13.31 -24.27 -16.27
C ALA A 165 14.59 -25.04 -15.99
N SER A 166 15.75 -24.37 -15.99
CA SER A 166 17.03 -24.97 -15.62
C SER A 166 17.33 -26.21 -16.47
N TYR A 167 17.49 -27.38 -15.85
CA TYR A 167 17.60 -28.69 -16.49
C TYR A 167 16.51 -28.96 -17.56
N GLY A 168 15.26 -28.61 -17.25
CA GLY A 168 14.12 -28.74 -18.16
C GLY A 168 14.17 -27.77 -19.34
N GLY A 169 14.89 -26.65 -19.21
CA GLY A 169 15.13 -25.74 -20.33
C GLY A 169 16.15 -26.31 -21.32
N ALA A 170 17.19 -26.97 -20.81
CA ALA A 170 18.22 -27.59 -21.64
C ALA A 170 17.66 -28.79 -22.40
N ILE A 171 16.82 -29.62 -21.76
CA ILE A 171 16.15 -30.72 -22.46
C ILE A 171 15.21 -30.21 -23.56
N ALA A 172 14.56 -29.04 -23.40
CA ALA A 172 13.74 -28.45 -24.46
C ALA A 172 14.58 -28.10 -25.71
N LEU A 173 15.76 -27.51 -25.50
CA LEU A 173 16.71 -27.21 -26.58
C LEU A 173 17.24 -28.47 -27.25
N LEU A 174 17.65 -29.47 -26.47
CA LEU A 174 18.16 -30.74 -26.97
C LEU A 174 17.08 -31.52 -27.71
N ALA A 175 15.85 -31.60 -27.18
CA ALA A 175 14.72 -32.24 -27.85
C ALA A 175 14.48 -31.61 -29.24
N ALA A 176 14.49 -30.28 -29.35
CA ALA A 176 14.35 -29.60 -30.64
C ALA A 176 15.54 -29.84 -31.60
N GLY A 177 16.75 -30.09 -31.08
CA GLY A 177 17.92 -30.44 -31.90
C GLY A 177 17.96 -31.90 -32.37
N TYR A 178 17.33 -32.82 -31.63
CA TYR A 178 17.31 -34.26 -31.92
C TYR A 178 16.01 -34.76 -32.54
N ASP A 179 14.88 -34.07 -32.36
CA ASP A 179 13.58 -34.43 -32.90
C ASP A 179 12.96 -33.27 -33.69
N LYS A 180 12.78 -33.48 -35.00
CA LYS A 180 12.25 -32.46 -35.91
C LYS A 180 10.76 -32.19 -35.74
N ARG A 181 10.05 -33.03 -34.98
CA ARG A 181 8.61 -32.89 -34.70
C ARG A 181 8.32 -31.82 -33.64
N VAL A 182 9.34 -31.34 -32.91
CA VAL A 182 9.15 -30.22 -31.97
C VAL A 182 8.93 -28.94 -32.77
N ASP A 183 7.82 -28.25 -32.53
CA ASP A 183 7.40 -27.08 -33.29
C ASP A 183 7.86 -25.75 -32.66
N ALA A 184 7.93 -25.67 -31.34
CA ALA A 184 8.29 -24.45 -30.62
C ALA A 184 8.82 -24.77 -29.22
N ILE A 185 9.73 -23.95 -28.71
CA ILE A 185 10.31 -24.14 -27.37
C ILE A 185 10.35 -22.85 -26.56
N ALA A 186 10.27 -23.01 -25.24
CA ALA A 186 10.32 -21.91 -24.28
C ALA A 186 11.27 -22.26 -23.10
N PRO A 187 12.60 -22.33 -23.33
CA PRO A 187 13.57 -22.61 -22.29
C PRO A 187 13.68 -21.45 -21.29
N GLN A 188 13.64 -21.78 -20.00
CA GLN A 188 13.72 -20.81 -18.90
C GLN A 188 14.97 -21.05 -18.06
N ILE A 189 15.69 -19.98 -17.72
CA ILE A 189 16.81 -19.92 -16.78
C ILE A 189 17.74 -21.13 -16.99
N THR A 190 18.30 -21.29 -18.19
CA THR A 190 18.99 -22.54 -18.57
C THR A 190 20.38 -22.29 -19.12
N TYR A 191 21.12 -23.37 -19.35
CA TYR A 191 22.46 -23.34 -19.92
C TYR A 191 22.44 -23.60 -21.43
N TRP A 192 23.38 -22.96 -22.13
CA TRP A 192 23.71 -23.26 -23.51
C TRP A 192 24.87 -24.27 -23.59
N ASN A 193 25.89 -24.07 -22.75
CA ASN A 193 27.02 -24.98 -22.58
C ASN A 193 27.28 -25.19 -21.08
N LEU A 194 27.04 -26.41 -20.61
CA LEU A 194 27.22 -26.79 -19.21
C LEU A 194 28.70 -26.76 -18.79
N ALA A 195 29.63 -27.05 -19.70
CA ALA A 195 31.05 -26.92 -19.43
C ALA A 195 31.43 -25.47 -19.14
N ASP A 196 30.95 -24.51 -19.93
CA ASP A 196 31.21 -23.09 -19.70
C ASP A 196 30.45 -22.54 -18.47
N ALA A 197 29.31 -23.14 -18.12
CA ALA A 197 28.56 -22.78 -16.92
C ALA A 197 29.26 -23.22 -15.62
N LEU A 198 29.84 -24.42 -15.60
CA LEU A 198 30.55 -24.99 -14.43
C LEU A 198 32.03 -24.61 -14.39
N PHE A 199 32.64 -24.34 -15.55
CA PHE A 199 34.05 -23.98 -15.71
C PHE A 199 34.29 -22.64 -16.44
N PRO A 200 33.58 -21.55 -16.08
CA PRO A 200 33.73 -20.27 -16.75
C PRO A 200 35.20 -19.83 -16.78
N ASN A 201 35.71 -19.57 -17.99
CA ASN A 201 37.10 -19.21 -18.28
C ASN A 201 38.14 -20.11 -17.56
N GLY A 202 37.84 -21.42 -17.45
CA GLY A 202 38.71 -22.42 -16.83
C GLY A 202 38.71 -22.44 -15.30
N VAL A 203 37.82 -21.70 -14.64
CA VAL A 203 37.69 -21.67 -13.18
C VAL A 203 36.51 -22.53 -12.74
N PHE A 204 36.74 -23.44 -11.79
CA PHE A 204 35.69 -24.34 -11.32
C PHE A 204 34.72 -23.64 -10.35
N LYS A 205 33.42 -23.67 -10.66
CA LYS A 205 32.34 -23.12 -9.84
C LYS A 205 31.95 -24.10 -8.73
N LYS A 206 32.82 -24.22 -7.73
CA LYS A 206 32.77 -25.27 -6.69
C LYS A 206 31.47 -25.32 -5.87
N LEU A 207 30.88 -24.17 -5.51
CA LEU A 207 29.68 -24.17 -4.66
C LEU A 207 28.47 -24.75 -5.40
N TRP A 208 28.22 -24.23 -6.61
CA TRP A 208 27.12 -24.73 -7.46
C TRP A 208 27.31 -26.18 -7.84
N ALA A 209 28.52 -26.57 -8.24
CA ALA A 209 28.81 -27.98 -8.53
C ALA A 209 28.58 -28.86 -7.29
N GLY A 210 29.04 -28.42 -6.11
CA GLY A 210 28.81 -29.13 -4.86
C GLY A 210 27.33 -29.31 -4.52
N MET A 211 26.53 -28.26 -4.62
CA MET A 211 25.07 -28.34 -4.42
C MET A 211 24.39 -29.22 -5.47
N PHE A 212 24.83 -29.16 -6.72
CA PHE A 212 24.27 -29.93 -7.81
C PHE A 212 24.49 -31.44 -7.62
N PHE A 213 25.74 -31.84 -7.36
CA PHE A 213 26.08 -33.25 -7.16
C PHE A 213 25.58 -33.78 -5.81
N SER A 214 25.47 -32.95 -4.77
CA SER A 214 24.84 -33.36 -3.51
C SER A 214 23.33 -33.53 -3.66
N THR A 215 22.63 -32.57 -4.28
CA THR A 215 21.17 -32.64 -4.50
C THR A 215 20.79 -33.83 -5.38
N GLY A 216 21.60 -34.15 -6.39
CA GLY A 216 21.38 -35.32 -7.23
C GLY A 216 21.74 -36.66 -6.55
N SER A 217 22.62 -36.67 -5.55
CA SER A 217 23.04 -37.91 -4.88
C SER A 217 22.08 -38.35 -3.77
N VAL A 218 21.40 -37.42 -3.09
CA VAL A 218 20.35 -37.75 -2.10
C VAL A 218 19.00 -37.86 -2.81
N GLY A 219 18.27 -38.97 -2.60
CA GLY A 219 16.86 -39.02 -2.99
C GLY A 219 16.04 -37.98 -2.24
N ALA A 220 15.06 -37.36 -2.89
CA ALA A 220 14.19 -36.36 -2.29
C ALA A 220 13.65 -36.86 -0.94
N VAL A 221 14.15 -36.28 0.15
CA VAL A 221 13.50 -36.37 1.46
C VAL A 221 12.18 -35.62 1.30
N GLY A 222 11.07 -36.30 1.59
CA GLY A 222 9.72 -35.88 1.25
C GLY A 222 9.45 -34.39 1.40
N ALA A 223 9.21 -33.73 0.27
CA ALA A 223 8.57 -32.43 0.20
C ALA A 223 7.04 -32.63 0.16
N ASP A 224 6.49 -33.21 1.23
CA ASP A 224 5.09 -32.99 1.59
C ASP A 224 5.08 -31.82 2.58
N GLY A 225 4.83 -30.62 2.07
CA GLY A 225 4.69 -29.41 2.88
C GLY A 225 5.07 -28.11 2.17
N GLY A 226 4.18 -27.60 1.33
CA GLY A 226 4.02 -26.17 1.05
C GLY A 226 5.05 -25.50 0.14
N SER A 227 4.69 -25.33 -1.14
CA SER A 227 5.13 -24.17 -1.92
C SER A 227 4.56 -22.90 -1.26
N GLY A 228 5.40 -22.22 -0.50
CA GLY A 228 5.08 -20.95 0.13
C GLY A 228 6.33 -20.32 0.71
N SER A 229 7.11 -19.62 -0.14
CA SER A 229 8.17 -18.74 0.34
C SER A 229 7.53 -17.50 0.99
N GLY A 230 7.01 -17.65 2.21
CA GLY A 230 6.61 -16.56 3.07
C GLY A 230 7.82 -16.00 3.79
N ALA A 231 8.17 -14.75 3.47
CA ALA A 231 9.13 -13.98 4.25
C ALA A 231 8.65 -13.87 5.70
N ALA A 232 9.56 -14.12 6.65
CA ALA A 232 9.33 -13.83 8.05
C ALA A 232 9.04 -12.32 8.23
N GLY A 233 7.86 -12.02 8.74
CA GLY A 233 7.43 -10.66 9.07
C GLY A 233 6.07 -10.67 9.76
N GLY A 234 6.08 -10.61 11.10
CA GLY A 234 4.87 -10.47 11.91
C GLY A 234 5.20 -10.57 13.39
N GLY A 235 5.40 -9.42 14.04
CA GLY A 235 5.59 -9.33 15.48
C GLY A 235 4.34 -9.75 16.24
N GLY A 236 4.56 -10.49 17.33
CA GLY A 236 3.55 -10.89 18.30
C GLY A 236 4.25 -11.23 19.60
N THR A 237 4.04 -10.38 20.59
CA THR A 237 4.48 -10.45 21.99
C THR A 237 4.07 -11.76 22.67
N GLN A 238 5.02 -12.42 23.35
CA GLN A 238 4.73 -13.16 24.58
C GLN A 238 5.95 -13.23 25.51
N GLU A 239 5.72 -12.79 26.74
CA GLU A 239 6.64 -12.73 27.88
C GLU A 239 6.88 -14.10 28.55
N GLY A 240 8.05 -14.22 29.20
CA GLY A 240 8.33 -15.11 30.35
C GLY A 240 8.64 -16.56 30.01
N THR A 241 9.68 -17.25 30.50
CA THR A 241 10.62 -17.13 31.64
C THR A 241 11.77 -18.12 31.32
N GLY A 242 13.07 -17.86 31.43
CA GLY A 242 13.87 -17.75 32.67
C GLY A 242 14.86 -18.94 32.83
N GLY A 243 16.17 -18.68 32.96
CA GLY A 243 17.22 -19.58 33.51
C GLY A 243 18.15 -20.28 32.49
N SER A 244 19.32 -19.73 32.12
CA SER A 244 20.63 -19.69 32.81
C SER A 244 21.43 -21.00 32.81
N GLY A 245 22.67 -20.96 32.30
CA GLY A 245 23.70 -21.97 32.60
C GLY A 245 24.83 -22.05 31.58
N ALA A 246 25.91 -21.29 31.80
CA ALA A 246 27.18 -21.37 31.07
C ALA A 246 27.99 -22.62 31.47
N GLY A 247 28.89 -23.09 30.59
CA GLY A 247 29.85 -24.13 30.95
C GLY A 247 30.78 -24.57 29.83
N THR A 248 31.95 -23.93 29.78
CA THR A 248 33.12 -24.19 28.95
C THR A 248 33.81 -25.55 29.18
N GLY A 249 34.36 -26.12 28.09
CA GLY A 249 35.75 -26.59 28.03
C GLY A 249 36.07 -28.05 28.42
N GLY A 250 36.91 -28.70 27.61
CA GLY A 250 37.79 -29.78 28.06
C GLY A 250 37.91 -30.98 27.11
N SER A 251 39.07 -31.07 26.44
CA SER A 251 39.47 -32.12 25.51
C SER A 251 39.80 -33.47 26.17
N GLY A 252 39.41 -34.56 25.50
CA GLY A 252 40.24 -35.71 25.10
C GLY A 252 41.02 -36.52 26.15
N ARG A 253 40.70 -37.82 26.25
CA ARG A 253 41.61 -38.97 25.98
C ARG A 253 40.94 -40.34 26.21
N THR A 254 41.00 -41.15 25.16
CA THR A 254 41.30 -42.60 25.07
C THR A 254 41.29 -43.51 26.32
N ALA A 255 40.62 -44.67 26.19
CA ALA A 255 41.01 -46.01 26.69
C ALA A 255 40.17 -47.07 25.92
N SER A 256 40.74 -47.93 25.06
CA SER A 256 41.10 -49.35 25.33
C SER A 256 40.00 -50.13 26.05
N GLY A 257 39.43 -51.24 25.60
CA GLY A 257 39.96 -52.38 24.86
C GLY A 257 39.40 -53.64 25.57
N GLY A 258 38.88 -54.63 24.84
CA GLY A 258 38.32 -55.86 25.41
C GLY A 258 37.89 -56.85 24.33
N GLU A 259 38.60 -57.97 24.28
CA GLU A 259 38.56 -59.05 23.29
C GLU A 259 37.33 -59.98 23.40
N ALA A 260 36.97 -60.64 22.30
CA ALA A 260 37.09 -62.10 22.10
C ALA A 260 36.05 -62.67 21.12
N GLY A 261 36.49 -63.56 20.20
CA GLY A 261 35.67 -64.64 19.66
C GLY A 261 35.64 -64.83 18.14
N GLU A 262 36.55 -65.65 17.60
CA GLU A 262 36.30 -66.52 16.42
C GLU A 262 35.19 -67.53 16.80
N SER A 263 34.27 -68.01 15.98
CA SER A 263 34.30 -68.51 14.59
C SER A 263 32.85 -68.88 14.17
N ALA A 264 32.53 -68.78 12.87
CA ALA A 264 31.74 -69.77 12.09
C ALA A 264 31.33 -69.16 10.74
N GLU A 265 31.76 -69.81 9.65
CA GLU A 265 31.31 -69.54 8.29
C GLU A 265 29.80 -69.77 8.14
N SER A 266 29.11 -68.80 7.53
CA SER A 266 27.94 -69.09 6.70
C SER A 266 27.97 -68.19 5.47
N THR A 267 27.84 -68.83 4.31
CA THR A 267 27.85 -68.28 2.97
C THR A 267 26.67 -67.32 2.76
N GLY A 268 26.95 -66.08 2.32
CA GLY A 268 25.91 -65.13 1.96
C GLY A 268 26.43 -63.74 1.62
N SER A 269 26.67 -63.50 0.32
CA SER A 269 26.56 -62.22 -0.38
C SER A 269 26.62 -60.93 0.49
N ALA A 270 27.83 -60.53 0.89
CA ALA A 270 28.07 -59.19 1.40
C ALA A 270 29.56 -58.84 1.27
N VAL A 271 30.03 -58.62 0.03
CA VAL A 271 31.36 -58.05 -0.19
C VAL A 271 31.24 -56.93 -1.22
N ARG A 272 31.61 -55.71 -0.78
CA ARG A 272 31.75 -54.41 -1.47
C ARG A 272 30.56 -53.46 -1.43
N ASN A 273 30.34 -52.83 -0.27
CA ASN A 273 29.67 -51.53 -0.15
C ASN A 273 30.62 -50.51 0.50
N VAL A 274 31.71 -50.20 -0.20
CA VAL A 274 32.54 -49.01 0.06
C VAL A 274 32.95 -48.42 -1.29
N ALA A 275 32.02 -47.73 -1.96
CA ALA A 275 32.22 -46.76 -3.04
C ALA A 275 30.85 -46.43 -3.66
N ASP A 276 30.32 -45.22 -3.42
CA ASP A 276 29.40 -44.53 -4.35
C ASP A 276 29.07 -43.13 -3.79
N GLY A 277 30.02 -42.20 -3.90
CA GLY A 277 29.87 -40.82 -3.42
C GLY A 277 28.79 -40.00 -4.14
N CYS A 278 28.46 -40.37 -5.40
CA CYS A 278 27.45 -39.66 -6.21
C CYS A 278 26.19 -40.48 -6.54
N GLY A 279 25.96 -41.64 -5.89
CA GLY A 279 24.67 -42.37 -5.83
C GLY A 279 23.87 -42.54 -7.13
N ARG A 280 23.12 -41.50 -7.55
CA ARG A 280 22.16 -41.54 -8.68
C ARG A 280 22.74 -41.07 -10.01
N PHE A 281 23.94 -40.50 -10.05
CA PHE A 281 24.59 -40.09 -11.31
C PHE A 281 25.19 -41.28 -12.07
N GLU A 282 25.40 -41.12 -13.37
CA GLU A 282 26.23 -42.05 -14.14
C GLU A 282 27.66 -42.12 -13.56
N PRO A 283 28.31 -43.30 -13.54
CA PRO A 283 29.66 -43.47 -12.99
C PRO A 283 30.68 -42.46 -13.55
N GLN A 284 30.69 -42.26 -14.87
CA GLN A 284 31.58 -41.31 -15.53
C GLN A 284 31.40 -39.85 -15.07
N LEU A 285 30.18 -39.44 -14.71
CA LEU A 285 29.91 -38.11 -14.19
C LEU A 285 30.37 -37.97 -12.73
N CYS A 286 30.24 -39.04 -11.94
CA CYS A 286 30.74 -39.06 -10.57
C CYS A 286 32.27 -38.99 -10.55
N GLU A 287 32.95 -39.83 -11.33
CA GLU A 287 34.41 -39.83 -11.46
C GLU A 287 34.93 -38.48 -11.96
N MET A 288 34.23 -37.86 -12.91
CA MET A 288 34.53 -36.51 -13.36
C MET A 288 34.41 -35.51 -12.20
N TYR A 289 33.29 -35.49 -11.47
CA TYR A 289 33.08 -34.54 -10.39
C TYR A 289 34.08 -34.72 -9.25
N GLU A 290 34.31 -35.94 -8.77
CA GLU A 290 35.28 -36.22 -7.71
C GLU A 290 36.68 -35.75 -8.08
N ARG A 291 37.11 -36.05 -9.31
CA ARG A 291 38.42 -35.62 -9.84
C ARG A 291 38.55 -34.09 -9.88
N ILE A 292 37.51 -33.37 -10.34
CA ILE A 292 37.53 -31.91 -10.46
C ILE A 292 37.34 -31.21 -9.11
N ALA A 293 36.52 -31.78 -8.23
CA ALA A 293 36.29 -31.25 -6.89
C ALA A 293 37.57 -31.27 -6.06
N VAL A 294 38.38 -32.33 -6.19
CA VAL A 294 39.69 -32.45 -5.55
C VAL A 294 40.72 -31.53 -6.22
N SER A 295 40.80 -31.52 -7.55
CA SER A 295 41.83 -30.74 -8.26
C SER A 295 41.54 -29.23 -8.26
N GLY A 296 40.27 -28.83 -8.13
CA GLY A 296 39.80 -27.45 -8.33
C GLY A 296 39.93 -26.96 -9.78
N ARG A 297 40.16 -27.88 -10.73
CA ARG A 297 40.49 -27.57 -12.13
C ARG A 297 39.72 -28.46 -13.10
N PRO A 298 39.12 -27.89 -14.16
CA PRO A 298 38.60 -28.70 -15.25
C PRO A 298 39.74 -29.35 -16.04
N ASP A 299 39.46 -30.53 -16.58
CA ASP A 299 40.29 -31.20 -17.59
C ASP A 299 39.53 -31.31 -18.92
N THR A 300 40.24 -31.67 -19.99
CA THR A 300 39.68 -31.76 -21.34
C THR A 300 38.54 -32.77 -21.41
N ALA A 301 38.68 -33.94 -20.79
CA ALA A 301 37.67 -34.99 -20.79
C ALA A 301 36.36 -34.52 -20.12
N ALA A 302 36.46 -33.77 -19.02
CA ALA A 302 35.31 -33.19 -18.35
C ALA A 302 34.58 -32.15 -19.22
N ARG A 303 35.32 -31.30 -19.94
CA ARG A 303 34.72 -30.33 -20.86
C ARG A 303 34.03 -31.02 -22.02
N GLU A 304 34.69 -31.98 -22.66
CA GLU A 304 34.13 -32.75 -23.77
C GLU A 304 32.86 -33.50 -23.36
N LEU A 305 32.88 -34.16 -22.19
CA LEU A 305 31.71 -34.86 -21.65
C LEU A 305 30.54 -33.89 -21.45
N LEU A 306 30.74 -32.76 -20.75
CA LEU A 306 29.66 -31.80 -20.50
C LEU A 306 29.19 -31.08 -21.76
N GLU A 307 30.09 -30.80 -22.71
CA GLU A 307 29.74 -30.19 -24.01
C GLU A 307 28.87 -31.14 -24.84
N ALA A 308 29.20 -32.43 -24.90
CA ALA A 308 28.40 -33.45 -25.60
C ALA A 308 26.99 -33.60 -25.01
N ARG A 309 26.83 -33.25 -23.73
CA ARG A 309 25.56 -33.26 -22.98
C ARG A 309 24.81 -31.92 -23.02
N SER A 310 25.34 -30.94 -23.75
CA SER A 310 24.82 -29.57 -23.77
C SER A 310 24.13 -29.21 -25.10
N PRO A 311 23.19 -28.25 -25.10
CA PRO A 311 22.56 -27.74 -26.32
C PRO A 311 23.54 -27.29 -27.42
N VAL A 312 24.72 -26.78 -27.06
CA VAL A 312 25.75 -26.39 -28.03
C VAL A 312 26.16 -27.52 -28.99
N ALA A 313 26.10 -28.79 -28.58
CA ALA A 313 26.42 -29.95 -29.42
C ALA A 313 25.42 -30.19 -30.58
N VAL A 314 24.23 -29.58 -30.49
CA VAL A 314 23.18 -29.68 -31.52
C VAL A 314 22.78 -28.31 -32.07
N ALA A 315 23.63 -27.31 -31.87
CA ALA A 315 23.30 -25.92 -32.13
C ALA A 315 22.78 -25.67 -33.54
N ASP A 316 23.38 -26.26 -34.56
CA ASP A 316 23.05 -26.13 -35.98
C ASP A 316 21.71 -26.76 -36.38
N ARG A 317 21.17 -27.64 -35.52
CA ARG A 317 19.93 -28.38 -35.75
C ARG A 317 18.70 -27.70 -35.18
N ILE A 318 18.86 -26.78 -34.23
CA ILE A 318 17.73 -26.08 -33.60
C ILE A 318 17.26 -24.93 -34.51
N LYS A 319 16.11 -25.11 -35.16
CA LYS A 319 15.54 -24.15 -36.14
C LYS A 319 14.13 -23.66 -35.78
N VAL A 320 13.65 -24.04 -34.61
CA VAL A 320 12.27 -23.82 -34.17
C VAL A 320 12.14 -22.45 -33.47
N PRO A 321 10.96 -21.80 -33.53
CA PRO A 321 10.64 -20.65 -32.69
C PRO A 321 11.02 -20.86 -31.23
N THR A 322 11.87 -19.99 -30.70
CA THR A 322 12.41 -20.10 -29.33
C THR A 322 12.18 -18.84 -28.51
N LEU A 323 11.53 -18.98 -27.36
CA LEU A 323 11.44 -17.94 -26.33
C LEU A 323 12.46 -18.21 -25.23
N ILE A 324 13.56 -17.45 -25.23
CA ILE A 324 14.62 -17.53 -24.22
C ILE A 324 14.25 -16.66 -23.04
N MET A 325 14.13 -17.25 -21.85
CA MET A 325 13.89 -16.52 -20.61
C MET A 325 15.08 -16.72 -19.68
N GLN A 326 15.76 -15.66 -19.23
CA GLN A 326 16.96 -15.79 -18.39
C GLN A 326 16.98 -14.83 -17.21
N GLY A 327 17.42 -15.32 -16.04
CA GLY A 327 17.51 -14.52 -14.82
C GLY A 327 18.67 -13.53 -14.83
N ARG A 328 18.41 -12.27 -14.47
CA ARG A 328 19.43 -11.21 -14.33
C ARG A 328 20.42 -11.43 -13.18
N THR A 329 20.00 -12.14 -12.14
CA THR A 329 20.82 -12.42 -10.95
C THR A 329 21.14 -13.90 -10.84
N ASP A 330 21.18 -14.60 -11.97
CA ASP A 330 21.52 -16.03 -12.02
C ASP A 330 23.04 -16.22 -12.07
N SER A 331 23.60 -16.67 -10.96
CA SER A 331 25.03 -16.96 -10.84
C SER A 331 25.39 -18.37 -11.33
N LEU A 332 24.41 -19.27 -11.51
CA LEU A 332 24.62 -20.59 -12.09
C LEU A 332 24.72 -20.50 -13.62
N PHE A 333 23.70 -19.91 -14.25
CA PHE A 333 23.61 -19.68 -15.70
C PHE A 333 23.48 -18.18 -16.00
N PRO A 334 24.60 -17.44 -16.13
CA PRO A 334 24.55 -15.99 -16.38
C PRO A 334 23.90 -15.66 -17.73
N LEU A 335 23.52 -14.39 -17.92
CA LEU A 335 22.96 -13.88 -19.17
C LEU A 335 23.83 -14.16 -20.41
N GLY A 336 25.13 -14.39 -20.24
CA GLY A 336 26.04 -14.84 -21.31
C GLY A 336 25.63 -16.16 -21.97
N GLN A 337 25.01 -17.08 -21.22
CA GLN A 337 24.48 -18.35 -21.77
C GLN A 337 23.31 -18.08 -22.72
N ALA A 338 22.38 -17.20 -22.32
CA ALA A 338 21.25 -16.78 -23.15
C ALA A 338 21.70 -15.99 -24.40
N ASP A 339 22.73 -15.15 -24.28
CA ASP A 339 23.32 -14.42 -25.41
C ASP A 339 23.97 -15.36 -26.44
N ALA A 340 24.71 -16.36 -25.97
CA ALA A 340 25.32 -17.38 -26.84
C ALA A 340 24.24 -18.21 -27.56
N LEU A 341 23.22 -18.65 -26.83
CA LEU A 341 22.06 -19.35 -27.37
C LEU A 341 21.36 -18.50 -28.45
N TYR A 342 21.02 -17.25 -28.14
CA TYR A 342 20.37 -16.34 -29.10
C TYR A 342 21.19 -16.22 -30.40
N LYS A 343 22.49 -15.97 -30.29
CA LYS A 343 23.38 -15.81 -31.46
C LYS A 343 23.42 -17.08 -32.31
N ALA A 344 23.49 -18.25 -31.69
CA ALA A 344 23.49 -19.53 -32.40
C ALA A 344 22.17 -19.76 -33.14
N LEU A 345 21.03 -19.58 -32.47
CA LEU A 345 19.71 -19.82 -33.07
C LEU A 345 19.35 -18.83 -34.16
N ARG A 346 19.70 -17.54 -33.98
CA ARG A 346 19.52 -16.53 -35.02
C ARG A 346 20.33 -16.83 -36.27
N LYS A 347 21.54 -17.37 -36.13
CA LYS A 347 22.36 -17.81 -37.26
C LYS A 347 21.66 -18.92 -38.07
N ASN A 348 20.82 -19.74 -37.43
CA ASN A 348 20.04 -20.78 -38.10
C ASN A 348 18.75 -20.28 -38.75
N GLY A 349 18.40 -18.99 -38.60
CA GLY A 349 17.16 -18.40 -39.11
C GLY A 349 15.93 -18.62 -38.23
N ALA A 350 16.09 -19.10 -36.99
CA ALA A 350 14.97 -19.29 -36.08
C ALA A 350 14.37 -17.93 -35.63
N PRO A 351 13.03 -17.83 -35.46
CA PRO A 351 12.41 -16.75 -34.68
C PRO A 351 12.84 -16.88 -33.22
N VAL A 352 13.46 -15.85 -32.65
CA VAL A 352 13.95 -15.88 -31.26
C VAL A 352 13.57 -14.60 -30.55
N SER A 353 12.92 -14.75 -29.39
CA SER A 353 12.65 -13.67 -28.46
C SER A 353 13.42 -13.90 -27.15
N VAL A 354 13.86 -12.82 -26.49
CA VAL A 354 14.64 -12.88 -25.26
C VAL A 354 13.95 -12.09 -24.14
N ASP A 355 13.80 -12.68 -22.97
CA ASP A 355 13.20 -12.07 -21.79
C ASP A 355 14.15 -12.19 -20.60
N TRP A 356 14.65 -11.07 -20.12
CA TRP A 356 15.47 -10.99 -18.91
C TRP A 356 14.58 -10.72 -17.70
N LEU A 357 14.33 -11.77 -16.93
CA LEU A 357 13.52 -11.72 -15.72
C LEU A 357 14.33 -11.26 -14.50
N ALA A 358 13.60 -10.69 -13.53
CA ALA A 358 14.12 -10.32 -12.23
C ALA A 358 14.27 -11.58 -11.35
N GLY A 359 15.50 -11.91 -11.00
CA GLY A 359 15.83 -13.10 -10.21
C GLY A 359 16.75 -14.05 -10.96
N GLY A 360 16.70 -15.33 -10.59
CA GLY A 360 17.57 -16.39 -11.07
C GLY A 360 17.61 -17.56 -10.08
N HIS A 361 18.55 -18.50 -10.28
CA HIS A 361 18.76 -19.63 -9.37
C HIS A 361 19.11 -19.21 -7.93
N ASP A 362 19.63 -18.01 -7.74
CA ASP A 362 20.05 -17.50 -6.43
C ASP A 362 18.90 -17.08 -5.51
N GLY A 363 17.68 -16.88 -6.02
CA GLY A 363 16.55 -16.35 -5.22
C GLY A 363 15.14 -16.55 -5.79
N GLY A 364 14.99 -17.42 -6.80
CA GLY A 364 13.71 -17.73 -7.44
C GLY A 364 13.25 -16.69 -8.47
N ASP A 365 12.17 -17.01 -9.17
CA ASP A 365 11.49 -16.10 -10.10
C ASP A 365 10.33 -15.37 -9.40
N ARG A 366 10.41 -14.04 -9.30
CA ARG A 366 9.34 -13.19 -8.74
C ARG A 366 8.25 -12.86 -9.77
N GLU A 367 8.39 -13.38 -10.98
CA GLU A 367 7.57 -13.07 -12.14
C GLU A 367 6.89 -14.31 -12.74
N SER A 368 6.74 -15.39 -11.96
CA SER A 368 6.24 -16.70 -12.41
C SER A 368 4.94 -16.61 -13.21
N GLY A 369 3.95 -15.84 -12.73
CA GLY A 369 2.69 -15.63 -13.47
C GLY A 369 2.87 -14.90 -14.81
N ARG A 370 3.78 -13.94 -14.88
CA ARG A 370 4.11 -13.23 -16.14
C ARG A 370 4.83 -14.16 -17.11
N VAL A 371 5.79 -14.94 -16.62
CA VAL A 371 6.55 -15.92 -17.40
C VAL A 371 5.63 -17.03 -17.94
N ALA A 372 4.69 -17.51 -17.12
CA ALA A 372 3.67 -18.47 -17.55
C ALA A 372 2.78 -17.88 -18.65
N ASN A 373 2.25 -16.66 -18.47
CA ASN A 373 1.43 -15.99 -19.49
C ASN A 373 2.20 -15.76 -20.80
N ARG A 374 3.48 -15.40 -20.71
CA ARG A 374 4.32 -15.21 -21.90
C ARG A 374 4.59 -16.53 -22.63
N THR A 375 4.85 -17.60 -21.88
CA THR A 375 5.01 -18.96 -22.43
C THR A 375 3.72 -19.42 -23.12
N LYS A 376 2.56 -19.19 -22.50
CA LYS A 376 1.25 -19.45 -23.09
C LYS A 376 1.07 -18.69 -24.40
N ALA A 377 1.27 -17.37 -24.41
CA ALA A 377 1.10 -16.58 -25.63
C ALA A 377 2.05 -17.02 -26.76
N TRP A 378 3.29 -17.39 -26.42
CA TRP A 378 4.23 -17.98 -27.38
C TRP A 378 3.69 -19.26 -28.00
N PHE A 379 3.19 -20.19 -27.19
CA PHE A 379 2.58 -21.41 -27.69
C PHE A 379 1.23 -21.19 -28.36
N ASP A 380 0.44 -20.20 -27.98
CA ASP A 380 -0.82 -19.88 -28.67
C ASP A 380 -0.50 -19.46 -30.12
N HIS A 381 0.50 -18.59 -30.28
CA HIS A 381 0.96 -18.17 -31.59
C HIS A 381 1.51 -19.34 -32.42
N TYR A 382 2.53 -20.05 -31.90
CA TYR A 382 3.26 -21.04 -32.69
C TYR A 382 2.67 -22.43 -32.68
N LEU A 383 1.85 -22.82 -31.70
CA LEU A 383 1.21 -24.15 -31.69
C LEU A 383 -0.26 -24.07 -32.07
N LYS A 384 -1.03 -23.09 -31.60
CA LYS A 384 -2.45 -22.98 -32.01
C LYS A 384 -2.62 -22.25 -33.35
N GLY A 385 -1.61 -21.50 -33.79
CA GLY A 385 -1.69 -20.69 -35.01
C GLY A 385 -2.46 -19.38 -34.80
N ASP A 386 -2.58 -18.92 -33.56
CA ASP A 386 -3.24 -17.66 -33.24
C ASP A 386 -2.30 -16.48 -33.55
N ALA A 387 -2.44 -15.92 -34.75
CA ALA A 387 -1.66 -14.76 -35.17
C ALA A 387 -1.89 -13.50 -34.30
N ASN A 388 -2.99 -13.44 -33.56
CA ASN A 388 -3.32 -12.32 -32.68
C ASN A 388 -2.79 -12.49 -31.25
N ALA A 389 -2.24 -13.67 -30.91
CA ALA A 389 -1.63 -13.90 -29.61
C ALA A 389 -0.41 -12.99 -29.43
N ASP A 390 -0.47 -12.10 -28.43
CA ASP A 390 0.62 -11.18 -28.11
C ASP A 390 1.78 -11.91 -27.43
N THR A 391 2.75 -12.34 -28.24
CA THR A 391 3.99 -13.00 -27.78
C THR A 391 4.95 -12.07 -27.03
N GLY A 392 4.58 -10.80 -26.88
CA GLY A 392 5.39 -9.73 -26.31
C GLY A 392 6.51 -9.27 -27.25
N PRO A 393 7.29 -8.26 -26.81
CA PRO A 393 8.36 -7.68 -27.63
C PRO A 393 9.53 -8.65 -27.83
N ALA A 394 10.26 -8.55 -28.94
CA ALA A 394 11.41 -9.44 -29.23
C ALA A 394 12.47 -9.43 -28.12
N PHE A 395 12.65 -8.29 -27.44
CA PHE A 395 13.41 -8.22 -26.20
C PHE A 395 12.65 -7.52 -25.09
N ARG A 396 12.72 -8.08 -23.88
CA ARG A 396 12.24 -7.45 -22.65
C ARG A 396 13.23 -7.66 -21.52
N VAL A 397 13.36 -6.68 -20.64
CA VAL A 397 14.05 -6.80 -19.35
C VAL A 397 13.19 -6.23 -18.23
N SER A 398 13.07 -6.95 -17.12
CA SER A 398 12.41 -6.46 -15.92
C SER A 398 13.36 -5.62 -15.07
N ARG A 399 12.97 -4.37 -14.81
CA ARG A 399 13.71 -3.35 -14.04
C ARG A 399 13.00 -3.07 -12.72
N GLY A 400 13.75 -2.76 -11.67
CA GLY A 400 13.18 -2.20 -10.43
C GLY A 400 12.56 -0.83 -10.72
N GLY A 401 11.30 -0.65 -10.36
CA GLY A 401 10.54 0.59 -10.49
C GLY A 401 10.18 1.20 -9.13
N ALA A 402 9.11 2.00 -9.10
CA ALA A 402 8.65 2.67 -7.89
C ALA A 402 8.34 1.67 -6.76
N VAL A 403 8.63 2.08 -5.53
CA VAL A 403 8.25 1.34 -4.33
C VAL A 403 6.74 1.51 -4.13
N ASP A 404 6.04 0.40 -3.94
CA ASP A 404 4.63 0.38 -3.59
C ASP A 404 4.45 1.04 -2.22
N SER A 405 3.71 2.14 -2.17
CA SER A 405 3.52 2.94 -0.95
C SER A 405 2.73 2.23 0.14
N THR A 406 2.09 1.10 -0.17
CA THR A 406 1.22 0.35 0.75
C THR A 406 1.99 -0.72 1.53
N ASN A 407 2.99 -1.35 0.90
CA ASN A 407 3.75 -2.46 1.50
C ASN A 407 5.28 -2.31 1.38
N GLY A 408 5.78 -1.22 0.80
CA GLY A 408 7.21 -0.98 0.65
C GLY A 408 7.90 -1.87 -0.38
N ALA A 409 7.16 -2.65 -1.19
CA ALA A 409 7.75 -3.55 -2.18
C ALA A 409 8.13 -2.81 -3.47
N ALA A 410 9.33 -3.04 -4.01
CA ALA A 410 9.72 -2.51 -5.30
C ALA A 410 8.87 -3.12 -6.43
N ARG A 411 8.10 -2.30 -7.16
CA ARG A 411 7.33 -2.78 -8.33
C ARG A 411 8.25 -2.94 -9.52
N LEU A 412 8.23 -4.12 -10.15
CA LEU A 412 8.96 -4.37 -11.39
C LEU A 412 8.28 -3.66 -12.57
N ARG A 413 9.07 -3.03 -13.44
CA ARG A 413 8.63 -2.45 -14.71
C ARG A 413 9.43 -3.07 -15.85
N GLY A 414 8.75 -3.44 -16.93
CA GLY A 414 9.44 -3.91 -18.13
C GLY A 414 10.03 -2.76 -18.93
N ALA A 415 11.22 -2.97 -19.46
CA ALA A 415 11.75 -2.24 -20.59
C ALA A 415 11.88 -3.17 -21.79
N SER A 416 11.70 -2.66 -22.99
CA SER A 416 11.64 -3.49 -24.20
C SER A 416 12.26 -2.81 -25.41
N ALA A 417 12.63 -3.64 -26.39
CA ALA A 417 13.10 -3.23 -27.71
C ALA A 417 12.54 -4.18 -28.77
N ASP A 418 12.49 -3.71 -30.03
CA ASP A 418 12.01 -4.47 -31.18
C ASP A 418 12.97 -5.61 -31.61
N GLY A 419 14.18 -5.62 -31.05
CA GLY A 419 15.17 -6.68 -31.22
C GLY A 419 16.04 -6.83 -29.96
N TYR A 420 16.67 -7.99 -29.81
CA TYR A 420 17.63 -8.21 -28.74
C TYR A 420 18.93 -7.46 -29.03
N PRO A 421 19.35 -6.51 -28.16
CA PRO A 421 20.52 -5.67 -28.43
C PRO A 421 21.84 -6.47 -28.36
N GLY A 422 21.85 -7.62 -27.69
CA GLY A 422 23.07 -8.34 -27.37
C GLY A 422 23.85 -7.71 -26.21
N LEU A 423 24.94 -8.36 -25.80
CA LEU A 423 25.71 -7.93 -24.63
C LEU A 423 26.77 -6.84 -24.89
N ALA A 424 26.88 -6.31 -26.11
CA ALA A 424 27.96 -5.38 -26.50
C ALA A 424 27.48 -4.13 -27.27
N ASN A 425 26.18 -3.84 -27.21
CA ASN A 425 25.54 -2.76 -27.98
C ASN A 425 25.87 -1.36 -27.45
N ASP A 426 26.09 -0.41 -28.37
CA ASP A 426 26.43 1.00 -28.09
C ASP A 426 27.43 1.16 -26.93
N PRO A 427 28.66 0.63 -27.07
CA PRO A 427 29.64 0.65 -25.99
C PRO A 427 30.09 2.08 -25.72
N ARG A 428 29.79 2.60 -24.53
CA ARG A 428 30.25 3.91 -24.07
C ARG A 428 31.58 3.78 -23.30
N PRO A 429 32.61 4.54 -23.64
CA PRO A 429 33.88 4.49 -22.94
C PRO A 429 33.81 5.25 -21.61
N VAL A 430 34.13 4.58 -20.50
CA VAL A 430 34.30 5.18 -19.17
C VAL A 430 35.76 5.07 -18.76
N ARG A 431 36.47 6.21 -18.68
CA ARG A 431 37.87 6.22 -18.26
C ARG A 431 38.00 5.91 -16.77
N LEU A 432 38.76 4.87 -16.46
CA LEU A 432 39.15 4.49 -15.11
C LEU A 432 40.50 5.11 -14.75
N THR A 433 40.73 5.28 -13.45
CA THR A 433 41.98 5.79 -12.89
C THR A 433 42.42 4.89 -11.74
N GLY A 434 43.73 4.78 -11.58
CA GLY A 434 44.36 3.99 -10.52
C GLY A 434 45.78 3.62 -10.93
N ARG A 435 46.72 3.72 -9.98
CA ARG A 435 48.07 3.20 -10.18
C ARG A 435 48.06 1.67 -10.21
N GLU A 436 49.15 1.08 -10.68
CA GLU A 436 49.41 -0.34 -10.49
C GLU A 436 49.29 -0.72 -9.00
N GLN A 437 48.56 -1.81 -8.74
CA GLN A 437 48.24 -2.28 -7.40
C GLN A 437 48.68 -3.71 -7.21
N ARG A 438 49.19 -4.00 -6.00
CA ARG A 438 49.60 -5.33 -5.56
C ARG A 438 48.59 -5.87 -4.55
N PHE A 439 48.22 -7.13 -4.70
CA PHE A 439 47.28 -7.84 -3.83
C PHE A 439 47.63 -9.32 -3.74
N SER A 440 47.17 -10.03 -2.72
CA SER A 440 47.57 -11.41 -2.47
C SER A 440 46.44 -12.42 -2.72
N ASN A 441 46.80 -13.58 -3.27
CA ASN A 441 46.08 -14.82 -3.05
C ASN A 441 46.62 -15.45 -1.75
N PRO A 442 45.86 -15.47 -0.65
CA PRO A 442 46.32 -16.04 0.61
C PRO A 442 46.46 -17.56 0.50
N ALA A 443 47.25 -18.16 1.40
CA ALA A 443 47.37 -19.62 1.48
C ALA A 443 45.99 -20.26 1.72
N GLY A 444 45.69 -21.31 0.94
CA GLY A 444 44.37 -21.97 0.98
C GLY A 444 43.21 -21.09 0.52
N ALA A 445 43.47 -19.95 -0.13
CA ALA A 445 42.47 -18.98 -0.59
C ALA A 445 41.48 -18.52 0.51
N SER A 446 41.96 -18.41 1.75
CA SER A 446 41.16 -18.09 2.93
C SER A 446 41.67 -16.83 3.66
N PRO A 447 40.78 -15.91 4.11
CA PRO A 447 39.33 -15.92 3.95
C PRO A 447 38.89 -15.54 2.52
N PRO A 448 37.85 -16.18 1.96
CA PRO A 448 37.37 -15.88 0.62
C PRO A 448 36.52 -14.60 0.59
N SER A 449 36.59 -13.85 -0.52
CA SER A 449 35.62 -12.79 -0.81
C SER A 449 34.25 -13.38 -1.13
N ILE A 450 33.18 -12.60 -0.96
CA ILE A 450 31.79 -13.03 -1.19
C ILE A 450 31.17 -12.11 -2.24
N SER A 451 30.82 -12.65 -3.41
CA SER A 451 30.02 -11.92 -4.41
C SER A 451 28.54 -12.31 -4.33
N THR A 452 28.29 -13.62 -4.41
CA THR A 452 26.98 -14.25 -4.25
C THR A 452 27.05 -15.42 -3.29
N VAL A 453 25.96 -15.65 -2.56
CA VAL A 453 25.72 -16.90 -1.83
C VAL A 453 24.45 -17.52 -2.42
N PRO A 454 24.56 -18.67 -3.10
CA PRO A 454 23.39 -19.38 -3.64
C PRO A 454 22.34 -19.66 -2.55
N GLY A 455 21.05 -19.52 -2.90
CA GLY A 455 19.93 -19.72 -1.96
C GLY A 455 19.66 -18.56 -1.00
N VAL A 456 20.53 -17.54 -0.93
CA VAL A 456 20.37 -16.33 -0.09
C VAL A 456 20.10 -15.07 -0.94
N GLY A 457 20.03 -15.23 -2.27
CA GLY A 457 19.91 -14.14 -3.24
C GLY A 457 18.63 -13.31 -3.15
N ALA A 458 17.59 -13.79 -2.46
CA ALA A 458 16.41 -12.99 -2.13
C ALA A 458 16.77 -11.72 -1.34
N LEU A 459 17.81 -11.77 -0.48
CA LEU A 459 18.35 -10.61 0.23
C LEU A 459 19.19 -9.70 -0.69
N ASN A 460 19.86 -10.23 -1.72
CA ASN A 460 20.60 -9.43 -2.72
C ASN A 460 19.69 -8.61 -3.64
N SER A 461 18.39 -8.92 -3.73
CA SER A 461 17.42 -8.04 -4.41
C SER A 461 17.27 -6.67 -3.73
N LEU A 462 17.70 -6.54 -2.46
CA LEU A 462 17.77 -5.29 -1.71
C LEU A 462 19.07 -4.50 -2.00
N SER A 463 19.95 -5.01 -2.88
CA SER A 463 21.15 -4.28 -3.33
C SER A 463 20.77 -2.97 -4.04
N GLY A 464 19.61 -2.90 -4.71
CA GLY A 464 19.06 -1.65 -5.25
C GLY A 464 18.63 -0.63 -4.18
N MET A 465 18.58 -1.04 -2.91
CA MET A 465 18.32 -0.20 -1.73
C MET A 465 19.57 -0.04 -0.84
N GLY A 466 20.77 -0.43 -1.32
CA GLY A 466 22.04 -0.26 -0.60
C GLY A 466 22.37 -1.35 0.43
N ALA A 467 21.65 -2.48 0.43
CA ALA A 467 21.80 -3.58 1.40
C ALA A 467 22.41 -4.85 0.77
N GLY A 468 23.42 -4.71 -0.09
CA GLY A 468 24.14 -5.86 -0.68
C GLY A 468 25.10 -6.54 0.30
N PHE A 469 25.21 -7.86 0.23
CA PHE A 469 26.12 -8.70 1.04
C PHE A 469 27.50 -8.94 0.38
N SER A 470 27.84 -8.20 -0.68
CA SER A 470 29.13 -8.34 -1.36
C SER A 470 30.29 -7.80 -0.52
N LEU A 471 31.29 -8.63 -0.26
CA LEU A 471 32.45 -8.31 0.58
C LEU A 471 33.73 -8.78 -0.10
N ASP A 472 34.63 -7.85 -0.43
CA ASP A 472 35.99 -8.17 -0.87
C ASP A 472 36.97 -8.10 0.31
N SER A 473 37.78 -9.14 0.48
CA SER A 473 38.73 -9.23 1.59
C SER A 473 39.84 -8.18 1.46
N PRO A 474 40.15 -7.39 2.51
CA PRO A 474 41.23 -6.41 2.47
C PRO A 474 42.57 -7.01 2.06
N GLY A 475 43.30 -6.34 1.16
CA GLY A 475 44.59 -6.81 0.64
C GLY A 475 44.52 -7.91 -0.43
N GLN A 476 43.33 -8.41 -0.75
CA GLN A 476 43.10 -9.48 -1.72
C GLN A 476 42.46 -9.00 -3.03
N TYR A 477 42.44 -7.69 -3.30
CA TYR A 477 41.91 -7.15 -4.55
C TYR A 477 42.65 -5.89 -5.02
N ALA A 478 42.55 -5.61 -6.32
CA ALA A 478 42.90 -4.33 -6.92
C ALA A 478 41.64 -3.60 -7.40
N GLY A 479 41.57 -2.29 -7.20
CA GLY A 479 40.41 -1.47 -7.57
C GLY A 479 40.76 -0.28 -8.46
N PHE A 480 40.06 -0.12 -9.58
CA PHE A 480 40.23 1.00 -10.52
C PHE A 480 38.90 1.72 -10.70
N GLN A 481 38.90 3.05 -10.56
CA GLN A 481 37.65 3.81 -10.43
C GLN A 481 37.54 4.96 -11.42
N SER A 482 36.32 5.25 -11.86
CA SER A 482 36.00 6.39 -12.70
C SER A 482 35.98 7.70 -11.89
N ARG A 483 35.97 8.82 -12.62
CA ARG A 483 35.46 10.10 -12.08
C ARG A 483 33.95 9.97 -11.77
N PRO A 484 33.38 10.83 -10.91
CA PRO A 484 31.93 10.87 -10.74
C PRO A 484 31.27 11.07 -12.09
N LEU A 485 30.21 10.31 -12.35
CA LEU A 485 29.42 10.45 -13.57
C LEU A 485 28.74 11.82 -13.57
N ALA A 486 28.81 12.55 -14.69
CA ALA A 486 28.12 13.83 -14.84
C ALA A 486 26.60 13.64 -15.02
N GLU A 487 26.20 12.53 -15.65
CA GLU A 487 24.82 12.17 -15.96
C GLU A 487 24.57 10.70 -15.58
N PRO A 488 23.32 10.28 -15.35
CA PRO A 488 23.01 8.87 -15.11
C PRO A 488 23.42 8.01 -16.31
N LEU A 489 24.00 6.84 -16.04
CA LEU A 489 24.48 5.90 -17.04
C LEU A 489 23.81 4.54 -16.84
N ARG A 490 22.93 4.17 -17.77
CA ARG A 490 22.35 2.82 -17.82
C ARG A 490 23.31 1.90 -18.55
N VAL A 491 23.70 0.81 -17.89
CA VAL A 491 24.45 -0.28 -18.50
C VAL A 491 23.51 -1.45 -18.71
N THR A 492 23.38 -1.91 -19.95
CA THR A 492 22.57 -3.06 -20.37
C THR A 492 23.43 -3.94 -21.28
N GLY A 493 24.13 -4.91 -20.69
CA GLY A 493 25.08 -5.77 -21.38
C GLY A 493 26.29 -6.12 -20.51
N ALA A 494 27.35 -6.64 -21.11
CA ALA A 494 28.59 -7.06 -20.44
C ALA A 494 29.70 -6.01 -20.63
N PRO A 495 30.11 -5.28 -19.59
CA PRO A 495 31.23 -4.35 -19.68
C PRO A 495 32.54 -5.05 -20.07
N THR A 496 33.44 -4.35 -20.74
CA THR A 496 34.78 -4.87 -21.05
C THR A 496 35.89 -3.93 -20.63
N ALA A 497 36.99 -4.48 -20.12
CA ALA A 497 38.18 -3.73 -19.73
C ALA A 497 39.45 -4.50 -20.09
N ARG A 498 40.50 -3.78 -20.51
CA ARG A 498 41.83 -4.35 -20.71
C ARG A 498 42.71 -4.08 -19.50
N VAL A 499 43.31 -5.13 -18.95
CA VAL A 499 44.17 -5.05 -17.77
C VAL A 499 45.46 -5.82 -18.01
N ARG A 500 46.55 -5.36 -17.40
CA ARG A 500 47.81 -6.08 -17.34
C ARG A 500 47.94 -6.72 -15.97
N LEU A 501 48.12 -8.04 -15.97
CA LEU A 501 48.18 -8.86 -14.77
C LEU A 501 49.50 -9.61 -14.69
N ARG A 502 50.14 -9.57 -13.53
CA ARG A 502 51.34 -10.33 -13.22
C ARG A 502 51.15 -11.12 -11.93
N SER A 503 51.65 -12.36 -11.91
CA SER A 503 51.66 -13.22 -10.72
C SER A 503 53.10 -13.59 -10.34
N THR A 504 53.34 -13.96 -9.08
CA THR A 504 54.58 -14.61 -8.66
C THR A 504 54.67 -16.08 -9.10
N THR A 505 53.51 -16.70 -9.35
CA THR A 505 53.38 -18.05 -9.92
C THR A 505 53.07 -17.95 -11.42
N ASP A 506 53.08 -19.07 -12.14
CA ASP A 506 52.74 -19.06 -13.58
C ASP A 506 51.25 -18.80 -13.86
N GLU A 507 50.41 -18.90 -12.84
CA GLU A 507 48.96 -18.75 -12.96
C GLU A 507 48.41 -17.66 -12.04
N ALA A 508 47.39 -16.96 -12.50
CA ALA A 508 46.53 -16.13 -11.67
C ALA A 508 45.07 -16.53 -11.86
N VAL A 509 44.34 -16.72 -10.77
CA VAL A 509 42.87 -16.76 -10.79
C VAL A 509 42.36 -15.46 -10.22
N ILE A 510 41.51 -14.77 -10.98
CA ILE A 510 40.90 -13.51 -10.56
C ILE A 510 39.40 -13.52 -10.78
N PHE A 511 38.69 -12.68 -10.03
CA PHE A 511 37.27 -12.46 -10.15
C PHE A 511 37.02 -11.00 -10.47
N ALA A 512 36.56 -10.73 -11.69
CA ALA A 512 36.32 -9.40 -12.21
C ALA A 512 34.89 -8.95 -11.89
N LYS A 513 34.78 -7.76 -11.29
CA LYS A 513 33.52 -7.17 -10.80
C LYS A 513 33.46 -5.69 -11.16
N VAL A 514 32.26 -5.14 -11.32
CA VAL A 514 32.04 -3.69 -11.42
C VAL A 514 31.09 -3.25 -10.32
N TYR A 515 31.56 -2.40 -9.42
CA TYR A 515 30.76 -1.84 -8.34
C TYR A 515 30.22 -0.46 -8.71
N ASP A 516 29.02 -0.18 -8.20
CA ASP A 516 28.41 1.14 -8.14
C ASP A 516 28.74 1.79 -6.79
N ILE A 517 29.47 2.90 -6.83
CA ILE A 517 29.94 3.62 -5.65
C ILE A 517 29.21 4.96 -5.54
N GLY A 518 28.48 5.16 -4.44
CA GLY A 518 27.76 6.40 -4.16
C GLY A 518 28.67 7.64 -4.02
N PRO A 519 28.11 8.86 -4.12
CA PRO A 519 28.87 10.11 -4.28
C PRO A 519 29.74 10.46 -3.06
N ASN A 520 29.31 10.07 -1.86
CA ASN A 520 29.94 10.50 -0.60
C ASN A 520 30.91 9.46 0.00
N GLY A 521 31.17 8.34 -0.67
CA GLY A 521 32.07 7.27 -0.19
C GLY A 521 31.61 6.52 1.09
N ASN A 522 30.65 7.07 1.84
CA ASN A 522 30.06 6.47 3.04
C ASN A 522 28.95 5.45 2.74
N SER A 523 28.40 5.47 1.52
CA SER A 523 27.45 4.47 1.06
C SER A 523 28.19 3.17 0.76
N ARG A 524 27.67 2.03 1.24
CA ARG A 524 28.24 0.72 0.92
C ARG A 524 28.28 0.52 -0.60
N PRO A 525 29.42 0.06 -1.18
CA PRO A 525 29.49 -0.33 -2.58
C PRO A 525 28.38 -1.32 -2.93
N VAL A 526 27.73 -1.10 -4.07
CA VAL A 526 26.70 -2.03 -4.58
C VAL A 526 27.31 -2.82 -5.73
N LEU A 527 27.29 -4.16 -5.63
CA LEU A 527 27.63 -5.05 -6.74
C LEU A 527 26.35 -5.36 -7.53
N PRO A 528 26.16 -4.83 -8.75
CA PRO A 528 24.98 -5.10 -9.55
C PRO A 528 24.83 -6.61 -9.81
N ALA A 529 23.62 -7.13 -9.58
CA ALA A 529 23.28 -8.55 -9.64
C ALA A 529 24.07 -9.49 -8.70
N GLY A 530 25.03 -8.98 -7.91
CA GLY A 530 25.90 -9.78 -7.05
C GLY A 530 26.91 -10.65 -7.81
N LEU A 531 27.01 -10.54 -9.14
CA LEU A 531 27.78 -11.49 -9.96
C LEU A 531 29.26 -11.10 -10.07
N ALA A 532 30.12 -12.11 -10.27
CA ALA A 532 31.53 -11.96 -10.57
C ALA A 532 31.93 -12.87 -11.73
N GLU A 533 32.76 -12.38 -12.65
CA GLU A 533 33.29 -13.17 -13.76
C GLU A 533 34.67 -13.71 -13.39
N PRO A 534 34.85 -15.03 -13.30
CA PRO A 534 36.13 -15.63 -12.95
C PRO A 534 37.03 -15.77 -14.19
N TYR A 535 38.35 -15.66 -14.01
CA TYR A 535 39.34 -15.89 -15.06
C TYR A 535 40.52 -16.69 -14.52
N ARG A 536 40.89 -17.77 -15.19
CA ARG A 536 42.18 -18.44 -15.00
C ARG A 536 43.16 -17.99 -16.09
N ILE A 537 44.24 -17.36 -15.67
CA ILE A 537 45.24 -16.77 -16.58
C ILE A 537 46.55 -17.52 -16.42
N THR A 538 46.95 -18.26 -17.46
CA THR A 538 48.24 -18.95 -17.56
C THR A 538 49.31 -18.04 -18.18
N GLY A 539 50.59 -18.29 -17.86
CA GLY A 539 51.71 -17.43 -18.25
C GLY A 539 51.74 -16.09 -17.53
N ALA A 540 51.10 -15.99 -16.36
CA ALA A 540 50.96 -14.73 -15.61
C ALA A 540 52.28 -14.23 -15.01
N LYS A 541 53.31 -15.09 -14.89
CA LYS A 541 54.61 -14.73 -14.31
C LYS A 541 55.34 -13.64 -15.10
N ALA A 542 55.23 -13.67 -16.42
CA ALA A 542 55.83 -12.69 -17.34
C ALA A 542 55.06 -11.36 -17.41
N GLY A 543 53.85 -11.29 -16.83
CA GLY A 543 52.92 -10.19 -17.01
C GLY A 543 52.19 -10.28 -18.35
N LYS A 544 50.87 -10.44 -18.29
CA LYS A 544 50.01 -10.66 -19.46
C LYS A 544 48.92 -9.60 -19.52
N SER A 545 48.70 -9.07 -20.71
CA SER A 545 47.55 -8.22 -21.00
C SER A 545 46.34 -9.09 -21.34
N VAL A 546 45.22 -8.86 -20.66
CA VAL A 546 43.99 -9.65 -20.78
C VAL A 546 42.81 -8.71 -20.98
N GLU A 547 41.95 -9.03 -21.95
CA GLU A 547 40.64 -8.41 -22.08
C GLU A 547 39.64 -9.17 -21.20
N LEU A 548 39.12 -8.48 -20.20
CA LEU A 548 38.11 -8.99 -19.28
C LEU A 548 36.74 -8.56 -19.76
N ARG A 549 35.83 -9.52 -19.90
CA ARG A 549 34.40 -9.30 -20.04
C ARG A 549 33.76 -9.51 -18.68
N LEU A 550 33.18 -8.46 -18.12
CA LEU A 550 32.54 -8.50 -16.81
C LEU A 550 31.14 -9.12 -16.90
N PRO A 551 30.54 -9.50 -15.76
CA PRO A 551 29.18 -10.02 -15.74
C PRO A 551 28.21 -9.08 -16.46
N ALA A 552 27.31 -9.66 -17.24
CA ALA A 552 26.26 -8.91 -17.90
C ALA A 552 25.25 -8.38 -16.88
N ILE A 553 24.93 -7.09 -16.97
CA ILE A 553 24.05 -6.39 -16.03
C ILE A 553 23.05 -5.51 -16.78
N ASP A 554 21.89 -5.25 -16.17
CA ASP A 554 20.99 -4.15 -16.53
C ASP A 554 20.84 -3.23 -15.31
N HIS A 555 21.71 -2.24 -15.16
CA HIS A 555 21.84 -1.43 -13.94
C HIS A 555 22.02 0.05 -14.26
N GLU A 556 21.40 0.93 -13.48
CA GLU A 556 21.63 2.38 -13.59
C GLU A 556 22.68 2.82 -12.59
N PHE A 557 23.73 3.45 -13.07
CA PHE A 557 24.65 4.21 -12.25
C PHE A 557 24.15 5.65 -12.22
N ALA A 558 23.74 6.15 -11.06
CA ALA A 558 23.17 7.49 -10.94
C ALA A 558 24.23 8.60 -11.18
N ALA A 559 23.78 9.80 -11.54
CA ALA A 559 24.68 10.97 -11.60
C ALA A 559 25.38 11.18 -10.25
N GLY A 560 26.67 11.51 -10.28
CA GLY A 560 27.53 11.63 -9.10
C GLY A 560 28.12 10.30 -8.60
N HIS A 561 27.60 9.14 -9.02
CA HIS A 561 28.18 7.84 -8.68
C HIS A 561 29.46 7.57 -9.48
N ARG A 562 30.21 6.53 -9.09
CA ARG A 562 31.42 6.07 -9.79
C ARG A 562 31.32 4.59 -10.11
N LEU A 563 31.85 4.20 -11.26
CA LEU A 563 32.09 2.80 -11.59
C LEU A 563 33.45 2.40 -11.03
N ARG A 564 33.51 1.27 -10.30
CA ARG A 564 34.77 0.71 -9.80
C ARG A 564 34.94 -0.72 -10.30
N LEU A 565 35.91 -0.91 -11.19
CA LEU A 565 36.42 -2.23 -11.58
C LEU A 565 37.21 -2.81 -10.40
N VAL A 566 36.83 -4.00 -9.95
CA VAL A 566 37.54 -4.75 -8.91
C VAL A 566 37.99 -6.09 -9.47
N LEU A 567 39.26 -6.43 -9.21
CA LEU A 567 39.84 -7.73 -9.49
C LEU A 567 40.23 -8.37 -8.15
N SER A 568 39.45 -9.32 -7.64
CA SER A 568 39.78 -10.05 -6.40
C SER A 568 40.51 -11.35 -6.72
N SER A 569 41.37 -11.83 -5.82
CA SER A 569 42.10 -13.10 -5.95
C SER A 569 41.29 -14.31 -5.47
N THR A 570 40.28 -14.07 -4.63
CA THR A 570 39.43 -15.12 -4.02
C THR A 570 37.96 -14.80 -4.25
N ASP A 571 37.14 -15.86 -4.30
CA ASP A 571 35.69 -15.79 -4.24
C ASP A 571 35.13 -17.11 -3.68
N LEU A 572 34.16 -17.03 -2.78
CA LEU A 572 33.57 -18.18 -2.10
C LEU A 572 32.92 -19.17 -3.08
N ALA A 573 32.32 -18.68 -4.17
CA ALA A 573 31.58 -19.51 -5.13
C ALA A 573 32.49 -20.39 -6.01
N TYR A 574 33.79 -20.09 -6.07
CA TYR A 574 34.72 -20.64 -7.05
C TYR A 574 35.96 -21.27 -6.41
N ALA A 575 36.61 -22.16 -7.15
CA ALA A 575 37.90 -22.72 -6.77
C ALA A 575 39.01 -21.72 -7.10
N SER A 576 39.66 -21.22 -6.06
CA SER A 576 40.88 -20.40 -6.15
C SER A 576 42.09 -21.27 -5.82
N PRO A 577 43.30 -20.97 -6.37
CA PRO A 577 44.50 -21.74 -6.08
C PRO A 577 44.81 -21.75 -4.57
N ALA A 578 45.16 -22.92 -4.02
CA ALA A 578 45.57 -23.02 -2.63
C ALA A 578 47.00 -22.48 -2.39
N GLU A 579 47.84 -22.49 -3.43
CA GLU A 579 49.19 -21.95 -3.37
C GLU A 579 49.15 -20.41 -3.20
N PRO A 580 49.84 -19.86 -2.19
CA PRO A 580 49.88 -18.43 -2.00
C PRO A 580 50.63 -17.74 -3.14
N ALA A 581 50.09 -16.62 -3.62
CA ALA A 581 50.71 -15.86 -4.69
C ALA A 581 50.49 -14.36 -4.48
N THR A 582 51.41 -13.55 -5.01
CA THR A 582 51.24 -12.10 -5.09
C THR A 582 50.89 -11.73 -6.51
N TYR A 583 49.77 -11.04 -6.68
CA TYR A 583 49.30 -10.51 -7.95
C TYR A 583 49.56 -9.01 -8.02
N THR A 584 49.84 -8.55 -9.24
CA THR A 584 49.94 -7.14 -9.58
C THR A 584 49.01 -6.88 -10.75
N ALA A 585 48.16 -5.86 -10.63
CA ALA A 585 47.24 -5.45 -11.68
C ALA A 585 47.43 -3.96 -12.02
N SER A 586 47.35 -3.64 -13.31
CA SER A 586 47.26 -2.28 -13.82
C SER A 586 46.26 -2.22 -14.98
N LEU A 587 45.71 -1.03 -15.22
CA LEU A 587 44.94 -0.76 -16.43
C LEU A 587 45.89 -0.81 -17.64
N ASP A 588 45.47 -1.46 -18.71
CA ASP A 588 46.26 -1.55 -19.95
C ASP A 588 45.67 -0.62 -21.03
N GLY A 589 46.53 -0.09 -21.90
CA GLY A 589 46.16 0.94 -22.89
C GLY A 589 45.60 2.22 -22.25
N ASP A 590 44.47 2.71 -22.76
CA ASP A 590 43.86 3.99 -22.35
C ASP A 590 43.13 3.96 -20.99
N GLY A 591 43.10 2.79 -20.33
CA GLY A 591 42.40 2.57 -19.07
C GLY A 591 40.89 2.76 -19.16
N VAL A 592 40.29 2.34 -20.27
CA VAL A 592 38.86 2.49 -20.55
C VAL A 592 38.11 1.22 -20.16
N LEU A 593 37.00 1.41 -19.44
CA LEU A 593 35.93 0.43 -19.25
C LEU A 593 34.85 0.73 -20.29
N ASN A 594 34.65 -0.15 -21.26
CA ASN A 594 33.57 -0.01 -22.23
C ASN A 594 32.29 -0.59 -21.64
N VAL A 595 31.24 0.22 -21.55
CA VAL A 595 29.96 -0.17 -20.97
C VAL A 595 28.86 -0.15 -22.04
N PRO A 596 28.23 -1.30 -22.35
CA PRO A 596 27.10 -1.37 -23.27
C PRO A 596 25.88 -0.65 -22.71
N THR A 597 25.20 0.17 -23.50
CA THR A 597 24.06 0.99 -23.00
C THR A 597 22.71 0.66 -23.60
N ALA A 598 22.67 0.01 -24.78
CA ALA A 598 21.45 -0.42 -25.46
C ALA A 598 20.32 0.65 -25.44
N PRO A 599 20.55 1.84 -26.03
CA PRO A 599 19.62 2.97 -25.97
C PRO A 599 18.22 2.68 -26.56
N GLU A 600 18.10 1.65 -27.41
CA GLU A 600 16.84 1.15 -27.95
C GLU A 600 15.92 0.51 -26.90
N VAL A 601 16.46 0.10 -25.74
CA VAL A 601 15.70 -0.59 -24.67
C VAL A 601 14.97 0.44 -23.80
N LYS A 602 13.74 0.74 -24.20
CA LYS A 602 12.90 1.77 -23.56
C LYS A 602 12.08 1.19 -22.41
N SER A 603 12.14 1.81 -21.24
CA SER A 603 11.27 1.49 -20.11
C SER A 603 9.82 1.79 -20.48
N ALA A 604 8.91 0.85 -20.25
CA ALA A 604 7.49 1.07 -20.46
C ALA A 604 7.02 2.26 -19.62
N ALA A 605 6.27 3.18 -20.23
CA ALA A 605 5.58 4.22 -19.49
C ALA A 605 4.66 3.56 -18.46
N ALA A 606 4.62 4.10 -17.24
CA ALA A 606 3.65 3.61 -16.27
C ALA A 606 2.26 3.82 -16.88
N PRO A 607 1.44 2.76 -17.08
CA PRO A 607 0.08 2.96 -17.54
C PRO A 607 -0.59 3.87 -16.52
N LEU A 608 -1.04 5.03 -16.98
CA LEU A 608 -1.78 5.93 -16.13
C LEU A 608 -3.05 5.17 -15.71
N PRO A 609 -3.30 4.98 -14.40
CA PRO A 609 -4.47 4.22 -13.96
C PRO A 609 -5.74 4.76 -14.61
N ALA A 610 -6.70 3.90 -14.95
CA ALA A 610 -7.91 4.35 -15.66
C ALA A 610 -8.60 5.54 -14.96
N TRP A 611 -8.50 5.65 -13.63
CA TRP A 611 -9.01 6.78 -12.85
C TRP A 611 -8.37 8.13 -13.22
N THR A 612 -7.14 8.19 -13.72
CA THR A 612 -6.50 9.43 -14.21
C THR A 612 -7.25 10.06 -15.38
N TRP A 613 -7.94 9.25 -16.18
CA TRP A 613 -8.80 9.70 -17.28
C TRP A 613 -10.27 9.72 -16.88
N VAL A 614 -10.72 8.74 -16.09
CA VAL A 614 -12.11 8.62 -15.64
C VAL A 614 -12.49 9.74 -14.67
N LEU A 615 -11.62 10.16 -13.74
CA LEU A 615 -11.94 11.23 -12.78
C LEU A 615 -12.11 12.60 -13.45
N PRO A 616 -11.24 13.06 -14.37
CA PRO A 616 -11.48 14.29 -15.12
C PRO A 616 -12.73 14.21 -16.00
N VAL A 617 -12.98 13.08 -16.66
CA VAL A 617 -14.19 12.90 -17.49
C VAL A 617 -15.44 12.89 -16.61
N ALA A 618 -15.44 12.16 -15.50
CA ALA A 618 -16.54 12.16 -14.54
C ALA A 618 -16.73 13.54 -13.93
N GLY A 619 -15.66 14.25 -13.60
CA GLY A 619 -15.69 15.64 -13.13
C GLY A 619 -16.28 16.58 -14.18
N ALA A 620 -15.92 16.43 -15.46
CA ALA A 620 -16.49 17.20 -16.57
C ALA A 620 -17.97 16.88 -16.80
N VAL A 621 -18.36 15.61 -16.73
CA VAL A 621 -19.77 15.18 -16.83
C VAL A 621 -20.57 15.72 -15.64
N ILE A 622 -20.04 15.67 -14.42
CA ILE A 622 -20.65 16.26 -13.23
C ILE A 622 -20.74 17.78 -13.39
N ALA A 623 -19.70 18.45 -13.89
CA ALA A 623 -19.73 19.89 -14.14
C ALA A 623 -20.77 20.26 -15.20
N VAL A 624 -20.89 19.49 -16.28
CA VAL A 624 -21.92 19.67 -17.31
C VAL A 624 -23.32 19.41 -16.74
N LEU A 625 -23.50 18.35 -15.95
CA LEU A 625 -24.76 18.07 -15.25
C LEU A 625 -25.12 19.17 -14.25
N LEU A 626 -24.13 19.70 -13.51
CA LEU A 626 -24.30 20.83 -12.60
C LEU A 626 -24.59 22.14 -13.36
N LEU A 627 -24.04 22.34 -14.56
CA LEU A 627 -24.37 23.49 -15.41
C LEU A 627 -25.77 23.35 -16.05
N LEU A 628 -26.19 22.13 -16.39
CA LEU A 628 -27.51 21.83 -16.97
C LEU A 628 -28.62 21.81 -15.90
N VAL A 629 -28.33 21.40 -14.66
CA VAL A 629 -29.28 21.34 -13.54
C VAL A 629 -29.23 22.62 -12.69
N GLY A 630 -28.04 23.23 -12.54
CA GLY A 630 -27.77 24.42 -11.73
C GLY A 630 -28.07 25.76 -12.40
N ARG A 631 -28.54 25.76 -13.65
CA ARG A 631 -29.12 26.96 -14.30
C ARG A 631 -30.55 27.27 -13.88
N ARG A 632 -30.94 26.85 -12.68
CA ARG A 632 -31.94 27.57 -11.90
C ARG A 632 -31.22 28.23 -10.75
N ARG A 633 -30.83 29.50 -10.94
CA ARG A 633 -30.87 30.43 -9.81
C ARG A 633 -32.26 30.25 -9.23
N SER A 634 -32.40 29.63 -8.06
CA SER A 634 -33.55 29.94 -7.23
C SER A 634 -33.46 31.44 -7.07
N ALA A 635 -34.29 32.17 -7.81
CA ALA A 635 -34.50 33.58 -7.57
C ALA A 635 -34.72 33.67 -6.06
N ALA A 636 -33.84 34.38 -5.36
CA ALA A 636 -34.13 34.78 -4.00
C ALA A 636 -35.53 35.39 -4.05
N HIS A 637 -36.46 34.92 -3.22
CA HIS A 637 -37.73 35.61 -3.08
C HIS A 637 -37.38 37.06 -2.77
N ALA A 638 -38.02 37.99 -3.48
CA ALA A 638 -37.77 39.40 -3.27
C ALA A 638 -37.94 39.72 -1.78
N PRO A 639 -37.12 40.61 -1.20
CA PRO A 639 -37.33 41.08 0.16
C PRO A 639 -38.77 41.56 0.27
N ASP A 640 -39.44 41.17 1.34
CA ASP A 640 -40.79 41.68 1.61
C ASP A 640 -40.67 43.15 2.02
N PRO A 641 -41.17 44.10 1.20
CA PRO A 641 -41.02 45.53 1.48
C PRO A 641 -41.74 45.94 2.76
N ASP A 642 -42.82 45.26 3.14
CA ASP A 642 -43.62 45.59 4.33
C ASP A 642 -42.90 45.19 5.63
N LEU A 643 -41.82 44.41 5.52
CA LEU A 643 -41.01 43.92 6.63
C LEU A 643 -39.58 44.48 6.61
N ALA A 644 -39.28 45.46 5.75
CA ALA A 644 -37.94 46.01 5.60
C ALA A 644 -37.38 46.63 6.89
N ASP A 645 -38.26 47.24 7.70
CA ASP A 645 -37.92 47.86 8.99
C ASP A 645 -38.12 46.93 10.20
N VAL A 646 -38.44 45.65 9.97
CA VAL A 646 -38.67 44.66 11.02
C VAL A 646 -37.39 43.85 11.25
N PRO A 647 -36.71 43.99 12.40
CA PRO A 647 -35.47 43.27 12.68
C PRO A 647 -35.61 41.75 12.58
N LEU A 648 -36.70 41.18 13.10
CA LEU A 648 -36.92 39.73 13.06
C LEU A 648 -38.41 39.39 13.00
N GLN A 649 -38.76 38.50 12.09
CA GLN A 649 -40.02 37.80 12.08
C GLN A 649 -39.80 36.29 11.91
N ILE A 650 -40.42 35.50 12.78
CA ILE A 650 -40.42 34.04 12.73
C ILE A 650 -41.87 33.58 12.52
N THR A 651 -42.09 32.66 11.58
CA THR A 651 -43.42 32.14 11.25
C THR A 651 -43.39 30.63 11.07
N GLY A 652 -44.16 29.91 11.89
CA GLY A 652 -44.38 28.46 11.81
C GLY A 652 -43.13 27.59 11.97
N LEU A 653 -42.12 28.08 12.67
CA LEU A 653 -40.78 27.50 12.66
C LEU A 653 -40.74 26.14 13.36
N THR A 654 -40.28 25.11 12.65
CA THR A 654 -40.27 23.73 13.12
C THR A 654 -38.95 23.04 12.82
N LYS A 655 -38.40 22.31 13.79
CA LYS A 655 -37.17 21.52 13.67
C LYS A 655 -37.19 20.19 14.44
N ARG A 656 -36.78 19.12 13.76
CA ARG A 656 -36.56 17.77 14.28
C ARG A 656 -35.15 17.29 13.91
N TYR A 657 -34.44 16.67 14.86
CA TYR A 657 -33.12 16.08 14.61
C TYR A 657 -33.26 14.60 14.24
N ALA A 658 -32.44 14.13 13.29
CA ALA A 658 -32.55 12.80 12.69
C ALA A 658 -32.45 11.62 13.66
N LYS A 659 -31.87 11.82 14.86
CA LYS A 659 -31.72 10.79 15.90
C LYS A 659 -32.87 10.75 16.92
N SER A 660 -33.87 11.63 16.79
CA SER A 660 -35.03 11.69 17.68
C SER A 660 -36.30 11.76 16.84
N ALA A 661 -36.83 10.59 16.44
CA ALA A 661 -38.02 10.50 15.58
C ALA A 661 -39.27 11.12 16.25
N ASP A 662 -39.33 11.06 17.58
CA ASP A 662 -40.54 11.39 18.37
C ASP A 662 -40.46 12.72 19.14
N ARG A 663 -39.40 13.52 19.00
CA ARG A 663 -39.26 14.79 19.76
C ARG A 663 -38.85 15.96 18.86
N TYR A 664 -39.68 16.99 18.83
CA TYR A 664 -39.37 18.27 18.20
C TYR A 664 -38.41 19.07 19.07
N ALA A 665 -37.40 19.68 18.46
CA ALA A 665 -36.53 20.63 19.14
C ALA A 665 -37.14 22.04 19.13
N VAL A 666 -37.86 22.37 18.06
CA VAL A 666 -38.75 23.55 17.95
C VAL A 666 -39.98 23.11 17.15
N GLN A 667 -41.17 23.53 17.56
CA GLN A 667 -42.42 23.17 16.91
C GLN A 667 -43.34 24.39 16.82
N ASP A 668 -43.68 24.78 15.59
CA ASP A 668 -44.63 25.85 15.27
C ASP A 668 -44.38 27.18 16.02
N LEU A 669 -43.11 27.59 16.11
CA LEU A 669 -42.74 28.83 16.79
C LEU A 669 -42.99 30.03 15.87
N SER A 670 -43.75 31.02 16.35
CA SER A 670 -44.04 32.26 15.62
C SER A 670 -43.99 33.47 16.55
N PHE A 671 -43.14 34.46 16.26
CA PHE A 671 -43.12 35.75 16.95
C PHE A 671 -42.39 36.81 16.12
N ARG A 672 -42.53 38.08 16.51
CA ARG A 672 -41.93 39.24 15.82
C ARG A 672 -41.20 40.13 16.83
N VAL A 673 -40.11 40.75 16.39
CA VAL A 673 -39.27 41.66 17.17
C VAL A 673 -39.21 42.99 16.45
N GLU A 674 -39.54 44.06 17.15
CA GLU A 674 -39.50 45.43 16.64
C GLU A 674 -38.14 46.09 16.88
N LYS A 675 -37.91 47.19 16.16
CA LYS A 675 -36.66 47.97 16.24
C LYS A 675 -36.48 48.58 17.63
N GLY A 676 -35.25 48.49 18.16
CA GLY A 676 -34.88 49.04 19.48
C GLY A 676 -35.32 48.19 20.68
N GLN A 677 -35.91 47.02 20.44
CA GLN A 677 -36.26 46.10 21.52
C GLN A 677 -35.01 45.34 22.03
N VAL A 678 -34.93 45.19 23.35
CA VAL A 678 -34.13 44.14 23.98
C VAL A 678 -35.08 42.98 24.31
N LEU A 679 -34.95 41.87 23.58
CA LEU A 679 -35.82 40.70 23.68
C LEU A 679 -35.12 39.58 24.46
N GLY A 680 -35.74 39.11 25.54
CA GLY A 680 -35.31 37.95 26.29
C GLY A 680 -35.99 36.67 25.81
N LEU A 681 -35.23 35.72 25.26
CA LEU A 681 -35.70 34.37 24.97
C LEU A 681 -35.51 33.51 26.23
N LEU A 682 -36.61 33.19 26.91
CA LEU A 682 -36.62 32.61 28.24
C LEU A 682 -37.23 31.19 28.21
N GLY A 683 -36.70 30.28 29.01
CA GLY A 683 -37.21 28.91 29.10
C GLY A 683 -36.23 27.98 29.79
N PRO A 684 -36.63 26.79 30.24
CA PRO A 684 -35.74 25.81 30.84
C PRO A 684 -34.70 25.29 29.84
N ASN A 685 -33.69 24.58 30.35
CA ASN A 685 -32.73 23.90 29.51
C ASN A 685 -33.44 22.84 28.65
N GLY A 686 -33.19 22.87 27.33
CA GLY A 686 -33.89 22.01 26.38
C GLY A 686 -35.21 22.56 25.82
N ALA A 687 -35.61 23.80 26.16
CA ALA A 687 -36.81 24.44 25.60
C ALA A 687 -36.72 24.82 24.11
N GLY A 688 -35.57 24.64 23.45
CA GLY A 688 -35.39 24.95 22.03
C GLY A 688 -34.75 26.31 21.71
N LYS A 689 -34.30 27.06 22.73
CA LYS A 689 -33.69 28.40 22.59
C LYS A 689 -32.48 28.43 21.63
N THR A 690 -31.40 27.70 21.97
CA THR A 690 -30.20 27.63 21.14
C THR A 690 -30.48 27.08 19.74
N THR A 691 -31.40 26.10 19.60
CA THR A 691 -31.83 25.58 18.30
C THR A 691 -32.50 26.67 17.45
N THR A 692 -33.32 27.52 18.05
CA THR A 692 -33.94 28.68 17.40
C THR A 692 -32.89 29.70 16.95
N LEU A 693 -31.94 30.05 17.83
CA LEU A 693 -30.87 30.99 17.51
C LEU A 693 -29.96 30.48 16.38
N ARG A 694 -29.59 29.19 16.38
CA ARG A 694 -28.80 28.59 15.29
C ARG A 694 -29.55 28.59 13.96
N MET A 695 -30.88 28.43 13.97
CA MET A 695 -31.69 28.55 12.74
C MET A 695 -31.73 29.99 12.23
N LEU A 696 -31.84 30.97 13.13
CA LEU A 696 -31.84 32.40 12.78
C LEU A 696 -30.51 32.83 12.15
N MET A 697 -29.39 32.30 12.63
CA MET A 697 -28.07 32.54 12.01
C MET A 697 -27.85 31.78 10.70
N GLY A 698 -28.79 30.91 10.29
CA GLY A 698 -28.62 30.03 9.14
C GLY A 698 -27.56 28.94 9.32
N LEU A 699 -27.15 28.65 10.57
CA LEU A 699 -26.21 27.55 10.88
C LEU A 699 -26.87 26.17 10.69
N ILE A 700 -28.19 26.11 10.91
CA ILE A 700 -29.03 24.95 10.62
C ILE A 700 -30.31 25.40 9.90
N GLY A 701 -30.81 24.59 8.97
CA GLY A 701 -32.08 24.88 8.27
C GLY A 701 -33.30 24.37 9.04
N PRO A 702 -34.43 25.09 9.05
CA PRO A 702 -35.70 24.57 9.56
C PRO A 702 -36.25 23.46 8.68
N ASP A 703 -37.07 22.58 9.25
CA ASP A 703 -37.77 21.54 8.49
C ASP A 703 -39.11 22.06 7.94
N ALA A 704 -39.72 23.05 8.60
CA ALA A 704 -40.86 23.83 8.15
C ALA A 704 -40.87 25.23 8.78
N GLY A 705 -41.64 26.15 8.19
CA GLY A 705 -41.67 27.58 8.58
C GLY A 705 -40.54 28.40 7.96
N GLU A 706 -40.53 29.70 8.26
CA GLU A 706 -39.50 30.63 7.77
C GLU A 706 -39.09 31.66 8.83
N ILE A 707 -37.88 32.17 8.66
CA ILE A 707 -37.32 33.29 9.45
C ILE A 707 -36.99 34.40 8.46
N ARG A 708 -37.45 35.61 8.74
CA ARG A 708 -37.13 36.82 7.98
C ARG A 708 -36.45 37.85 8.86
N VAL A 709 -35.39 38.46 8.34
CA VAL A 709 -34.66 39.56 8.98
C VAL A 709 -34.66 40.72 7.98
N PHE A 710 -35.18 41.89 8.38
CA PHE A 710 -35.36 43.06 7.50
C PHE A 710 -36.00 42.69 6.14
N GLY A 711 -37.07 41.89 6.17
CA GLY A 711 -37.80 41.39 4.99
C GLY A 711 -37.11 40.27 4.19
N HIS A 712 -35.87 39.92 4.51
CA HIS A 712 -35.10 38.89 3.81
C HIS A 712 -35.21 37.53 4.49
N ALA A 713 -35.58 36.49 3.74
CA ALA A 713 -35.59 35.12 4.24
C ALA A 713 -34.17 34.64 4.59
N ILE A 714 -34.01 34.11 5.80
CA ILE A 714 -32.77 33.54 6.30
C ILE A 714 -32.51 32.18 5.67
N ARG A 715 -31.27 32.02 5.21
CA ARG A 715 -30.71 30.77 4.72
C ARG A 715 -29.19 30.81 4.88
N PRO A 716 -28.50 29.65 4.84
CA PRO A 716 -27.03 29.64 4.85
C PRO A 716 -26.48 30.61 3.78
N GLY A 717 -25.65 31.56 4.22
CA GLY A 717 -25.03 32.58 3.36
C GLY A 717 -25.97 33.68 2.84
N ALA A 718 -27.10 33.95 3.50
CA ALA A 718 -27.96 35.08 3.13
C ALA A 718 -27.22 36.43 3.31
N PRO A 719 -27.24 37.34 2.33
CA PRO A 719 -26.54 38.63 2.44
C PRO A 719 -26.96 39.47 3.64
N VAL A 720 -28.22 39.35 4.07
CA VAL A 720 -28.76 40.06 5.24
C VAL A 720 -28.06 39.69 6.55
N LEU A 721 -27.40 38.52 6.63
CA LEU A 721 -26.63 38.11 7.81
C LEU A 721 -25.44 39.05 8.09
N SER A 722 -24.99 39.84 7.11
CA SER A 722 -24.00 40.90 7.34
C SER A 722 -24.50 42.02 8.27
N ARG A 723 -25.83 42.16 8.42
CA ARG A 723 -26.50 43.08 9.35
C ARG A 723 -26.84 42.44 10.70
N VAL A 724 -26.41 41.18 10.92
CA VAL A 724 -26.66 40.42 12.15
C VAL A 724 -25.34 40.08 12.84
N GLY A 725 -25.20 40.52 14.09
CA GLY A 725 -24.12 40.14 14.98
C GLY A 725 -24.55 38.98 15.85
N ALA A 726 -23.71 37.97 16.03
CA ALA A 726 -24.09 36.81 16.84
C ALA A 726 -22.95 36.27 17.71
N PHE A 727 -23.31 35.88 18.93
CA PHE A 727 -22.50 35.10 19.85
C PHE A 727 -23.29 33.87 20.28
N VAL A 728 -22.94 32.70 19.72
CA VAL A 728 -23.61 31.41 19.99
C VAL A 728 -22.54 30.35 20.23
N GLU A 729 -22.67 29.58 21.33
CA GLU A 729 -21.77 28.47 21.72
C GLU A 729 -20.30 28.80 22.03
N GLY A 730 -20.05 29.82 22.86
CA GLY A 730 -18.73 30.06 23.42
C GLY A 730 -17.70 30.59 22.41
N ALA A 731 -16.73 31.35 22.90
CA ALA A 731 -15.84 32.09 22.01
C ALA A 731 -14.62 31.25 21.60
N GLY A 732 -14.57 30.83 20.33
CA GLY A 732 -13.46 30.07 19.73
C GLY A 732 -12.22 30.92 19.43
N PHE A 733 -11.70 31.66 20.41
CA PHE A 733 -10.53 32.51 20.24
C PHE A 733 -9.22 31.72 20.20
N LEU A 734 -8.26 32.23 19.42
CA LEU A 734 -6.89 31.74 19.42
C LEU A 734 -6.18 32.24 20.70
N PRO A 735 -5.84 31.36 21.65
CA PRO A 735 -5.45 31.76 23.01
C PRO A 735 -4.08 32.45 23.07
N HIS A 736 -3.22 32.21 22.09
CA HIS A 736 -1.88 32.80 22.02
C HIS A 736 -1.85 34.18 21.35
N LEU A 737 -2.93 34.58 20.68
CA LEU A 737 -3.05 35.90 20.06
C LEU A 737 -3.65 36.91 21.03
N SER A 738 -3.36 38.20 20.80
CA SER A 738 -4.00 39.29 21.54
C SER A 738 -5.50 39.37 21.22
N GLY A 739 -6.27 40.05 22.07
CA GLY A 739 -7.69 40.32 21.80
C GLY A 739 -7.87 41.04 20.47
N ARG A 740 -7.05 42.08 20.22
CA ARG A 740 -7.07 42.84 18.96
C ARG A 740 -6.77 41.97 17.74
N ALA A 741 -5.77 41.09 17.81
CA ALA A 741 -5.41 40.21 16.71
C ALA A 741 -6.50 39.17 16.40
N ASN A 742 -7.23 38.69 17.41
CA ASN A 742 -8.38 37.81 17.20
C ASN A 742 -9.52 38.52 16.45
N LEU A 743 -9.81 39.78 16.78
CA LEU A 743 -10.85 40.57 16.10
C LEU A 743 -10.48 40.89 14.65
N ASP A 744 -9.23 41.29 14.38
CA ASP A 744 -8.74 41.55 13.02
C ASP A 744 -8.83 40.29 12.15
N LEU A 745 -8.38 39.15 12.68
CA LEU A 745 -8.41 37.88 11.96
C LEU A 745 -9.84 37.42 11.67
N TYR A 746 -10.76 37.61 12.64
CA TYR A 746 -12.18 37.33 12.43
C TYR A 746 -12.77 38.21 11.33
N TRP A 747 -12.53 39.53 11.37
CA TRP A 747 -13.06 40.45 10.36
C TRP A 747 -12.55 40.11 8.96
N ARG A 748 -11.25 39.85 8.82
CA ARG A 748 -10.64 39.48 7.54
C ARG A 748 -11.21 38.18 6.97
N ALA A 749 -11.59 37.23 7.82
CA ALA A 749 -12.24 35.99 7.39
C ALA A 749 -13.65 36.21 6.81
N THR A 750 -14.32 37.33 7.12
CA THR A 750 -15.62 37.68 6.52
C THR A 750 -15.50 38.16 5.07
N GLY A 751 -14.29 38.57 4.63
CA GLY A 751 -14.05 39.14 3.30
C GLY A 751 -14.64 40.53 3.08
N ARG A 752 -15.14 41.19 4.14
CA ARG A 752 -15.70 42.56 4.09
C ARG A 752 -14.58 43.62 4.10
N PRO A 753 -14.83 44.83 3.56
CA PRO A 753 -13.87 45.93 3.60
C PRO A 753 -13.47 46.29 5.04
N ALA A 754 -12.23 46.75 5.25
CA ALA A 754 -11.71 47.01 6.59
C ALA A 754 -12.36 48.26 7.23
N GLU A 755 -12.75 49.22 6.41
CA GLU A 755 -13.45 50.44 6.80
C GLU A 755 -14.81 50.19 7.46
N ASP A 756 -15.47 49.08 7.10
CA ASP A 756 -16.79 48.72 7.62
C ASP A 756 -16.71 47.98 8.97
N ALA A 757 -15.50 47.78 9.53
CA ALA A 757 -15.31 46.95 10.72
C ALA A 757 -15.76 47.63 12.02
N HIS A 758 -15.72 48.96 12.08
CA HIS A 758 -16.05 49.76 13.27
C HIS A 758 -15.42 49.23 14.57
N VAL A 759 -14.16 48.78 14.48
CA VAL A 759 -13.46 48.06 15.57
C VAL A 759 -13.38 48.93 16.83
N GLU A 760 -13.02 50.20 16.70
CA GLU A 760 -12.85 51.13 17.80
C GLU A 760 -14.16 51.36 18.58
N GLU A 761 -15.28 51.55 17.88
CA GLU A 761 -16.61 51.74 18.49
C GLU A 761 -17.09 50.46 19.20
N ALA A 762 -16.89 49.30 18.58
CA ALA A 762 -17.21 48.01 19.20
C ALA A 762 -16.37 47.75 20.47
N LEU A 763 -15.11 48.17 20.48
CA LEU A 763 -14.20 48.04 21.62
C LEU A 763 -14.52 49.01 22.77
N GLU A 764 -14.92 50.25 22.44
CA GLU A 764 -15.39 51.23 23.42
C GLU A 764 -16.64 50.73 24.13
N ILE A 765 -17.61 50.20 23.37
CA ILE A 765 -18.86 49.65 23.92
C ILE A 765 -18.58 48.43 24.80
N ALA A 766 -17.67 47.54 24.40
CA ALA A 766 -17.31 46.33 25.14
C ALA A 766 -16.45 46.60 26.40
N GLY A 767 -15.79 47.76 26.52
CA GLY A 767 -15.10 48.19 27.75
C GLY A 767 -13.94 47.28 28.19
N LEU A 768 -13.04 46.90 27.26
CA LEU A 768 -11.87 46.05 27.53
C LEU A 768 -10.56 46.80 27.79
N GLY A 769 -10.46 48.08 27.39
CA GLY A 769 -9.28 48.92 27.62
C GLY A 769 -7.95 48.29 27.19
N ASP A 770 -6.90 48.50 27.99
CA ASP A 770 -5.53 48.01 27.72
C ASP A 770 -5.41 46.48 27.70
N ALA A 771 -6.44 45.73 28.12
CA ALA A 771 -6.41 44.28 28.07
C ALA A 771 -6.32 43.74 26.63
N LEU A 772 -6.75 44.51 25.63
CA LEU A 772 -6.83 44.11 24.23
C LEU A 772 -5.49 43.71 23.61
N GLU A 773 -4.39 44.28 24.11
CA GLU A 773 -3.05 44.00 23.62
C GLU A 773 -2.44 42.74 24.27
N ARG A 774 -3.07 42.21 25.33
CA ARG A 774 -2.63 40.98 25.99
C ARG A 774 -3.21 39.73 25.32
N ALA A 775 -2.45 38.64 25.37
CA ALA A 775 -2.88 37.34 24.84
C ALA A 775 -4.15 36.82 25.55
N VAL A 776 -5.11 36.31 24.77
CA VAL A 776 -6.43 35.88 25.27
C VAL A 776 -6.34 34.76 26.30
N ARG A 777 -5.27 33.95 26.32
CA ARG A 777 -5.04 32.96 27.40
C ARG A 777 -4.97 33.57 28.80
N THR A 778 -4.68 34.86 28.91
CA THR A 778 -4.58 35.58 30.20
C THR A 778 -5.90 36.21 30.63
N TYR A 779 -6.97 36.03 29.85
CA TYR A 779 -8.27 36.65 30.11
C TYR A 779 -9.08 35.81 31.11
N SER A 780 -9.77 36.49 32.02
CA SER A 780 -10.83 35.87 32.83
C SER A 780 -12.00 35.44 31.95
N GLN A 781 -12.94 34.67 32.51
CA GLN A 781 -14.17 34.30 31.80
C GLN A 781 -14.98 35.53 31.34
N GLY A 782 -15.17 36.52 32.23
CA GLY A 782 -15.82 37.79 31.88
C GLY A 782 -15.11 38.58 30.78
N MET A 783 -13.78 38.63 30.80
CA MET A 783 -13.02 39.28 29.73
C MET A 783 -13.16 38.55 28.38
N ARG A 784 -13.21 37.21 28.38
CA ARG A 784 -13.45 36.43 27.15
C ARG A 784 -14.85 36.65 26.60
N GLN A 785 -15.87 36.74 27.45
CA GLN A 785 -17.23 37.04 27.02
C GLN A 785 -17.36 38.46 26.46
N ARG A 786 -16.72 39.46 27.07
CA ARG A 786 -16.66 40.82 26.50
C ARG A 786 -15.99 40.86 25.14
N LEU A 787 -14.89 40.12 24.98
CA LEU A 787 -14.22 40.03 23.67
C LEU A 787 -15.13 39.36 22.63
N ALA A 788 -15.92 38.36 23.04
CA ALA A 788 -16.89 37.69 22.17
C ALA A 788 -18.01 38.63 21.72
N ILE A 789 -18.47 39.50 22.62
CA ILE A 789 -19.48 40.51 22.31
C ILE A 789 -18.89 41.61 21.43
N ALA A 790 -17.66 42.06 21.71
CA ALA A 790 -16.95 42.97 20.81
C ALA A 790 -16.85 42.39 19.38
N GLN A 791 -16.52 41.08 19.27
CA GLN A 791 -16.51 40.37 17.99
C GLN A 791 -17.88 40.35 17.32
N ALA A 792 -18.95 40.11 18.08
CA ALA A 792 -20.33 40.11 17.56
C ALA A 792 -20.82 41.53 17.16
N MET A 793 -20.23 42.58 17.73
CA MET A 793 -20.53 43.99 17.42
C MET A 793 -19.73 44.54 16.24
N LEU A 794 -18.74 43.81 15.71
CA LEU A 794 -17.98 44.25 14.54
C LEU A 794 -18.91 44.53 13.35
N GLY A 795 -18.72 45.70 12.74
CA GLY A 795 -19.59 46.22 11.69
C GLY A 795 -20.94 46.76 12.16
N LEU A 796 -21.11 46.97 13.48
CA LEU A 796 -22.27 47.57 14.15
C LEU A 796 -23.62 47.07 13.63
N PRO A 797 -23.87 45.76 13.69
CA PRO A 797 -25.07 45.15 13.13
C PRO A 797 -26.35 45.70 13.77
N ASP A 798 -27.38 45.87 12.94
CA ASP A 798 -28.69 46.37 13.37
C ASP A 798 -29.42 45.40 14.32
N LEU A 799 -29.08 44.12 14.26
CA LEU A 799 -29.60 43.05 15.12
C LEU A 799 -28.44 42.28 15.77
N LEU A 800 -28.35 42.29 17.11
CA LEU A 800 -27.36 41.57 17.89
C LEU A 800 -28.01 40.39 18.62
N ILE A 801 -27.40 39.20 18.58
CA ILE A 801 -27.97 37.96 19.11
C ILE A 801 -26.96 37.27 20.02
N LEU A 802 -27.33 37.07 21.28
CA LEU A 802 -26.44 36.60 22.32
C LEU A 802 -27.06 35.38 23.01
N ASP A 803 -26.39 34.22 22.91
CA ASP A 803 -26.82 32.98 23.59
C ASP A 803 -26.15 32.88 24.96
N GLU A 804 -26.92 32.99 26.04
CA GLU A 804 -26.49 32.89 27.44
C GLU A 804 -25.23 33.75 27.76
N PRO A 805 -25.23 35.07 27.46
CA PRO A 805 -24.04 35.92 27.52
C PRO A 805 -23.47 36.15 28.92
N THR A 806 -24.23 35.81 29.96
CA THR A 806 -23.91 36.03 31.38
C THR A 806 -23.64 34.76 32.15
N ASN A 807 -23.69 33.61 31.47
CA ASN A 807 -23.48 32.32 32.11
C ASN A 807 -22.06 32.21 32.69
N GLY A 808 -21.98 31.85 33.97
CA GLY A 808 -20.72 31.71 34.72
C GLY A 808 -19.97 33.02 35.00
N LEU A 809 -20.68 34.14 35.04
CA LEU A 809 -20.16 35.43 35.50
C LEU A 809 -20.52 35.71 36.96
N ASP A 810 -19.64 36.42 37.66
CA ASP A 810 -19.92 36.94 39.00
C ASP A 810 -20.93 38.12 38.94
N PRO A 811 -21.71 38.41 39.99
CA PRO A 811 -22.73 39.46 39.96
C PRO A 811 -22.27 40.85 39.47
N PRO A 812 -21.06 41.35 39.80
CA PRO A 812 -20.56 42.61 39.24
C PRO A 812 -20.34 42.54 37.71
N GLN A 813 -19.83 41.41 37.22
CA GLN A 813 -19.56 41.19 35.79
C GLN A 813 -20.88 41.07 34.99
N ILE A 814 -21.92 40.48 35.58
CA ILE A 814 -23.29 40.44 35.01
C ILE A 814 -23.85 41.85 34.86
N ARG A 815 -23.72 42.70 35.89
CA ARG A 815 -24.19 44.09 35.83
C ARG A 815 -23.48 44.88 34.73
N GLU A 816 -22.16 44.74 34.64
CA GLU A 816 -21.38 45.40 33.60
C GLU A 816 -21.76 44.89 32.19
N MET A 817 -22.04 43.59 32.05
CA MET A 817 -22.51 43.00 30.79
C MET A 817 -23.87 43.53 30.36
N ARG A 818 -24.80 43.66 31.32
CA ARG A 818 -26.09 44.30 31.12
C ARG A 818 -25.94 45.73 30.60
N ASP A 819 -25.07 46.52 31.21
CA ASP A 819 -24.85 47.90 30.79
C ASP A 819 -24.36 47.98 29.33
N VAL A 820 -23.51 47.03 28.89
CA VAL A 820 -23.07 46.92 27.49
C VAL A 820 -24.25 46.67 26.54
N MET A 821 -25.13 45.72 26.87
CA MET A 821 -26.31 45.40 26.05
C MET A 821 -27.31 46.56 25.99
N ILE A 822 -27.58 47.21 27.12
CA ILE A 822 -28.48 48.37 27.19
C ILE A 822 -27.90 49.55 26.39
N ARG A 823 -26.60 49.85 26.52
CA ARG A 823 -25.95 50.92 25.74
C ARG A 823 -26.00 50.65 24.24
N TYR A 824 -25.82 49.40 23.83
CA TYR A 824 -25.92 49.03 22.41
C TYR A 824 -27.35 49.23 21.87
N ALA A 825 -28.36 48.84 22.66
CA ALA A 825 -29.77 49.01 22.30
C ALA A 825 -30.22 50.48 22.30
N ALA A 826 -29.68 51.32 23.20
CA ALA A 826 -29.96 52.76 23.26
C ALA A 826 -29.59 53.50 21.96
N GLY A 827 -28.68 52.94 21.15
CA GLY A 827 -28.38 53.42 19.79
C GLY A 827 -29.45 53.09 18.73
N GLY A 828 -30.63 52.59 19.12
CA GLY A 828 -31.73 52.24 18.22
C GLY A 828 -31.59 50.86 17.54
N ARG A 829 -30.67 50.03 18.03
CA ARG A 829 -30.36 48.68 17.53
C ARG A 829 -31.13 47.63 18.35
N THR A 830 -31.45 46.50 17.75
CA THR A 830 -32.23 45.44 18.42
C THR A 830 -31.29 44.38 19.00
N VAL A 831 -31.54 43.92 20.23
CA VAL A 831 -30.74 42.90 20.90
C VAL A 831 -31.63 41.74 21.32
N ILE A 832 -31.24 40.51 20.96
CA ILE A 832 -31.91 39.28 21.39
C ILE A 832 -30.95 38.53 22.31
N VAL A 833 -31.40 38.23 23.51
CA VAL A 833 -30.61 37.51 24.53
C VAL A 833 -31.36 36.25 24.92
N SER A 834 -30.71 35.09 24.87
CA SER A 834 -31.22 33.92 25.59
C SER A 834 -30.66 33.92 27.01
N SER A 835 -31.51 33.63 27.99
CA SER A 835 -31.07 33.41 29.36
C SER A 835 -32.05 32.47 30.07
N HIS A 836 -31.57 31.76 31.07
CA HIS A 836 -32.37 31.01 32.03
C HIS A 836 -32.43 31.69 33.41
N LEU A 837 -31.74 32.82 33.58
CA LEU A 837 -31.70 33.60 34.82
C LEU A 837 -32.76 34.70 34.79
N LEU A 838 -33.89 34.44 35.45
CA LEU A 838 -35.08 35.30 35.43
C LEU A 838 -34.81 36.72 35.95
N ALA A 839 -34.05 36.84 37.04
CA ALA A 839 -33.70 38.12 37.66
C ALA A 839 -32.85 39.02 36.73
N GLU A 840 -32.07 38.44 35.83
CA GLU A 840 -31.27 39.20 34.87
C GLU A 840 -32.12 39.72 33.71
N VAL A 841 -33.00 38.85 33.21
CA VAL A 841 -33.89 39.11 32.10
C VAL A 841 -34.88 40.22 32.45
N GLU A 842 -35.46 40.21 33.65
CA GLU A 842 -36.37 41.26 34.14
C GLU A 842 -35.72 42.65 34.16
N GLN A 843 -34.42 42.73 34.50
CA GLN A 843 -33.69 43.99 34.65
C GLN A 843 -33.06 44.49 33.33
N THR A 844 -33.02 43.67 32.29
CA THR A 844 -32.27 43.96 31.05
C THR A 844 -33.18 44.02 29.82
N CYS A 845 -34.21 43.17 29.77
CA CYS A 845 -35.07 43.03 28.62
C CYS A 845 -36.27 43.98 28.69
N THR A 846 -36.75 44.39 27.53
CA THR A 846 -38.00 45.16 27.38
C THR A 846 -39.19 44.24 27.08
N HIS A 847 -38.92 43.14 26.38
CA HIS A 847 -39.91 42.16 25.91
C HIS A 847 -39.37 40.75 26.14
N LEU A 848 -40.25 39.78 26.38
CA LEU A 848 -39.89 38.37 26.58
C LEU A 848 -40.62 37.48 25.59
N VAL A 849 -39.96 36.36 25.28
CA VAL A 849 -40.54 35.20 24.61
C VAL A 849 -40.26 34.00 25.50
N VAL A 850 -41.30 33.48 26.14
CA VAL A 850 -41.23 32.31 27.01
C VAL A 850 -41.46 31.05 26.16
N MET A 851 -40.50 30.13 26.18
CA MET A 851 -40.54 28.86 25.47
C MET A 851 -40.52 27.68 26.44
N ASP A 852 -41.33 26.66 26.16
CA ASP A 852 -41.25 25.35 26.80
C ASP A 852 -41.35 24.24 25.75
N ARG A 853 -40.54 23.19 25.91
CA ARG A 853 -40.50 21.99 25.04
C ARG A 853 -40.55 22.30 23.52
N GLY A 854 -39.89 23.37 23.10
CA GLY A 854 -39.80 23.77 21.69
C GLY A 854 -40.97 24.61 21.17
N ARG A 855 -41.93 25.01 22.00
CA ARG A 855 -43.11 25.79 21.62
C ARG A 855 -43.13 27.16 22.31
N LEU A 856 -43.85 28.11 21.72
CA LEU A 856 -44.16 29.40 22.35
C LEU A 856 -45.19 29.18 23.47
N VAL A 857 -44.90 29.68 24.67
CA VAL A 857 -45.85 29.76 25.78
C VAL A 857 -46.51 31.14 25.78
N GLN A 858 -45.69 32.20 25.84
CA GLN A 858 -46.16 33.59 25.84
C GLN A 858 -45.09 34.52 25.26
N ALA A 859 -45.51 35.62 24.62
CA ALA A 859 -44.61 36.69 24.17
C ALA A 859 -45.26 38.06 24.42
N GLY A 860 -44.46 39.05 24.87
CA GLY A 860 -44.95 40.40 25.15
C GLY A 860 -43.97 41.24 25.97
N PRO A 861 -44.33 42.50 26.31
CA PRO A 861 -43.57 43.34 27.23
C PRO A 861 -43.39 42.66 28.60
N VAL A 862 -42.22 42.84 29.23
CA VAL A 862 -41.93 42.24 30.56
C VAL A 862 -43.00 42.63 31.58
N ALA A 863 -43.44 43.88 31.56
CA ALA A 863 -44.44 44.41 32.50
C ALA A 863 -45.81 43.72 32.40
N GLU A 864 -46.19 43.20 31.22
CA GLU A 864 -47.45 42.47 31.05
C GLU A 864 -47.35 41.02 31.54
N ILE A 865 -46.16 40.43 31.47
CA ILE A 865 -45.91 39.03 31.85
C ILE A 865 -45.75 38.86 33.37
N VAL A 866 -45.20 39.87 34.06
CA VAL A 866 -45.03 39.86 35.53
C VAL A 866 -46.35 40.15 36.28
N GLY A 867 -47.38 40.65 35.58
CA GLY A 867 -48.68 40.99 36.15
C GLY A 867 -48.73 42.37 36.82
N THR A 868 -49.93 42.92 36.94
CA THR A 868 -50.20 44.19 37.65
C THR A 868 -50.22 43.91 39.15
N GLY A 869 -49.69 44.83 39.98
CA GLY A 869 -49.29 44.60 41.37
C GLY A 869 -50.42 44.41 42.41
N ASP A 870 -51.42 43.59 42.11
CA ASP A 870 -52.63 43.37 42.91
C ASP A 870 -52.44 42.24 43.94
N THR A 871 -51.30 41.55 43.88
CA THR A 871 -50.88 40.53 44.84
C THR A 871 -49.92 41.12 45.87
N LEU A 872 -50.30 41.02 47.15
CA LEU A 872 -49.55 41.51 48.30
C LEU A 872 -48.99 40.35 49.11
N LEU A 873 -47.73 40.46 49.53
CA LEU A 873 -47.16 39.60 50.56
C LEU A 873 -47.38 40.26 51.92
N VAL A 874 -48.19 39.64 52.77
CA VAL A 874 -48.40 39.99 54.16
C VAL A 874 -47.48 39.12 55.01
N GLY A 875 -46.34 39.68 55.40
CA GLY A 875 -45.41 39.01 56.31
C GLY A 875 -45.94 39.03 57.73
N VAL A 876 -46.05 37.86 58.36
CA VAL A 876 -46.49 37.71 59.76
C VAL A 876 -45.28 37.47 60.66
N THR A 877 -45.38 37.83 61.95
CA THR A 877 -44.29 37.59 62.91
C THR A 877 -43.99 36.09 63.04
N ASP A 878 -42.70 35.73 62.95
CA ASP A 878 -42.20 34.36 63.01
C ASP A 878 -42.77 33.57 64.20
N GLY A 879 -43.27 32.36 63.92
CA GLY A 879 -43.83 31.44 64.93
C GLY A 879 -45.34 31.54 65.14
N THR A 880 -46.05 32.40 64.38
CA THR A 880 -47.52 32.46 64.42
C THR A 880 -48.14 31.34 63.55
N PRO A 881 -48.91 30.38 64.11
CA PRO A 881 -49.52 29.32 63.32
C PRO A 881 -50.72 29.84 62.50
N LEU A 882 -50.55 29.93 61.18
CA LEU A 882 -51.62 30.26 60.24
C LEU A 882 -52.48 29.02 59.98
N SER A 883 -53.58 28.84 60.72
CA SER A 883 -54.50 27.72 60.50
C SER A 883 -55.29 27.86 59.19
N ASP A 884 -55.73 26.76 58.60
CA ASP A 884 -56.50 26.78 57.34
C ASP A 884 -57.84 27.53 57.51
N VAL A 885 -58.42 27.49 58.71
CA VAL A 885 -59.62 28.26 59.09
C VAL A 885 -59.34 29.78 59.03
N LEU A 886 -58.12 30.22 59.34
CA LEU A 886 -57.75 31.63 59.27
C LEU A 886 -57.55 32.08 57.81
N LEU A 887 -56.96 31.22 56.97
CA LEU A 887 -56.83 31.45 55.52
C LEU A 887 -58.21 31.60 54.85
N GLU A 888 -59.16 30.72 55.16
CA GLU A 888 -60.54 30.82 54.65
C GLU A 888 -61.22 32.13 55.10
N LYS A 889 -60.99 32.56 56.35
CA LYS A 889 -61.53 33.84 56.83
C LYS A 889 -60.92 35.05 56.11
N VAL A 890 -59.63 35.02 55.80
CA VAL A 890 -58.96 36.10 55.05
C VAL A 890 -59.43 36.10 53.60
N ALA A 891 -59.60 34.93 52.97
CA ALA A 891 -60.15 34.82 51.62
C ALA A 891 -61.62 35.28 51.54
N ALA A 892 -62.37 35.21 52.63
CA ALA A 892 -63.75 35.71 52.70
C ALA A 892 -63.85 37.23 52.99
N LEU A 893 -62.73 37.93 53.20
CA LEU A 893 -62.77 39.38 53.42
C LEU A 893 -63.22 40.12 52.15
N PRO A 894 -64.06 41.17 52.28
CA PRO A 894 -64.48 41.97 51.13
C PRO A 894 -63.29 42.56 50.38
N GLY A 895 -63.19 42.28 49.08
CA GLY A 895 -62.12 42.77 48.22
C GLY A 895 -60.87 41.89 48.13
N VAL A 896 -60.85 40.75 48.83
CA VAL A 896 -59.81 39.71 48.68
C VAL A 896 -60.31 38.67 47.69
N ALA A 897 -59.59 38.48 46.59
CA ALA A 897 -59.88 37.46 45.59
C ALA A 897 -59.39 36.08 46.05
N THR A 898 -58.16 36.00 46.55
CA THR A 898 -57.57 34.77 47.11
C THR A 898 -56.61 35.09 48.26
N ALA A 899 -56.45 34.15 49.19
CA ALA A 899 -55.45 34.21 50.25
C ALA A 899 -54.78 32.84 50.41
N ASP A 900 -53.49 32.77 50.07
CA ASP A 900 -52.71 31.54 50.05
C ASP A 900 -51.56 31.60 51.06
N ARG A 901 -51.12 30.44 51.57
CA ARG A 901 -49.98 30.36 52.50
C ARG A 901 -48.67 30.55 51.73
N ALA A 902 -47.77 31.38 52.25
CA ALA A 902 -46.42 31.59 51.72
C ALA A 902 -45.35 31.38 52.82
N ASP A 903 -44.10 31.15 52.42
CA ASP A 903 -43.01 30.81 53.35
C ASP A 903 -42.76 31.88 54.42
N GLU A 904 -42.99 33.16 54.09
CA GLU A 904 -42.78 34.30 55.01
C GLU A 904 -44.12 34.93 55.49
N GLY A 905 -45.27 34.27 55.25
CA GLY A 905 -46.59 34.71 55.72
C GLY A 905 -47.77 34.34 54.81
N LEU A 906 -48.52 35.34 54.35
CA LEU A 906 -49.73 35.18 53.54
C LEU A 906 -49.57 35.92 52.20
N LEU A 907 -49.93 35.28 51.09
CA LEU A 907 -50.02 35.91 49.78
C LEU A 907 -51.49 36.23 49.52
N VAL A 908 -51.83 37.53 49.45
CA VAL A 908 -53.21 38.00 49.31
C VAL A 908 -53.37 38.68 47.96
N THR A 909 -54.25 38.16 47.11
CA THR A 909 -54.60 38.79 45.84
C THR A 909 -55.86 39.61 46.04
N LEU A 910 -55.81 40.90 45.70
CA LEU A 910 -56.94 41.80 45.79
C LEU A 910 -57.77 41.74 44.48
N ASP A 911 -59.08 41.90 44.59
CA ASP A 911 -59.99 41.90 43.43
C ASP A 911 -60.04 43.25 42.67
N GLY A 912 -59.18 44.19 43.06
CA GLY A 912 -59.08 45.54 42.49
C GLY A 912 -60.03 46.58 43.11
N THR A 913 -60.89 46.20 44.07
CA THR A 913 -61.83 47.13 44.74
C THR A 913 -61.36 47.62 46.11
N THR A 914 -60.44 46.90 46.76
CA THR A 914 -59.90 47.21 48.09
C THR A 914 -58.41 47.56 47.99
N SER A 915 -57.94 48.50 48.81
CA SER A 915 -56.52 48.90 48.86
C SER A 915 -55.82 48.47 50.17
N VAL A 916 -54.47 48.44 50.19
CA VAL A 916 -53.66 48.03 51.35
C VAL A 916 -54.11 48.67 52.69
N PRO A 917 -54.43 49.98 52.78
CA PRO A 917 -54.85 50.61 54.03
C PRO A 917 -56.23 50.17 54.53
N GLU A 918 -57.10 49.64 53.65
CA GLU A 918 -58.44 49.14 53.99
C GLU A 918 -58.40 47.66 54.36
N LEU A 919 -57.49 46.89 53.76
CA LEU A 919 -57.27 45.48 54.10
C LEU A 919 -56.56 45.33 55.46
N LEU A 920 -55.58 46.18 55.78
CA LEU A 920 -54.75 46.04 56.99
C LEU A 920 -55.56 46.05 58.30
N PRO A 921 -56.57 46.93 58.52
CA PRO A 921 -57.43 46.88 59.71
C PRO A 921 -58.22 45.57 59.83
N GLU A 922 -58.67 44.99 58.71
CA GLU A 922 -59.42 43.72 58.73
C GLU A 922 -58.51 42.54 59.05
N LEU A 923 -57.27 42.53 58.53
CA LEU A 923 -56.27 41.53 58.91
C LEU A 923 -55.94 41.62 60.41
N LEU A 924 -55.83 42.83 60.96
CA LEU A 924 -55.60 43.03 62.40
C LEU A 924 -56.83 42.65 63.25
N ARG A 925 -58.07 42.86 62.76
CA ARG A 925 -59.31 42.41 63.43
C ARG A 925 -59.41 40.90 63.53
N LEU A 926 -58.86 40.18 62.56
CA LEU A 926 -58.71 38.72 62.60
C LEU A 926 -57.53 38.28 63.49
N GLU A 927 -56.94 39.19 64.26
CA GLU A 927 -55.81 38.99 65.17
C GLU A 927 -54.53 38.48 64.46
N ILE A 928 -54.36 38.80 63.18
CA ILE A 928 -53.15 38.45 62.41
C ILE A 928 -52.05 39.49 62.71
N PRO A 929 -50.92 39.10 63.32
CA PRO A 929 -49.82 40.02 63.63
C PRO A 929 -49.01 40.33 62.38
N VAL A 930 -49.43 41.35 61.62
CA VAL A 930 -48.75 41.79 60.39
C VAL A 930 -47.43 42.50 60.72
N ALA A 931 -46.30 41.91 60.35
CA ALA A 931 -44.95 42.47 60.52
C ALA A 931 -44.54 43.36 59.35
N ARG A 932 -44.95 43.01 58.12
CA ARG A 932 -44.73 43.82 56.91
C ARG A 932 -45.81 43.52 55.87
N ILE A 933 -46.15 44.50 55.03
CA ILE A 933 -47.07 44.30 53.90
C ILE A 933 -46.51 45.05 52.69
N GLY A 934 -46.43 44.40 51.53
CA GLY A 934 -45.91 45.01 50.32
C GLY A 934 -46.28 44.25 49.05
N PRO A 935 -46.21 44.91 47.87
CA PRO A 935 -46.50 44.28 46.59
C PRO A 935 -45.48 43.19 46.29
N HIS A 936 -45.95 42.01 45.88
CA HIS A 936 -45.12 40.89 45.48
C HIS A 936 -44.97 40.89 43.95
N ARG A 937 -43.78 41.23 43.45
CA ARG A 937 -43.46 41.28 42.01
C ARG A 937 -42.19 40.49 41.73
N ARG A 938 -42.33 39.24 41.26
CA ARG A 938 -41.18 38.44 40.79
C ARG A 938 -41.55 37.73 39.50
N LEU A 939 -40.73 37.93 38.45
CA LEU A 939 -40.84 37.18 37.19
C LEU A 939 -40.68 35.66 37.40
N GLU A 940 -39.99 35.26 38.47
CA GLU A 940 -39.80 33.87 38.88
C GLU A 940 -41.11 33.14 39.12
N ASP A 941 -42.04 33.74 39.86
CA ASP A 941 -43.30 33.11 40.23
C ASP A 941 -44.23 32.99 39.02
N ALA A 942 -44.33 34.04 38.20
CA ALA A 942 -45.10 34.02 36.95
C ALA A 942 -44.57 32.95 35.97
N PHE A 943 -43.25 32.80 35.86
CA PHE A 943 -42.60 31.79 35.04
C PHE A 943 -42.88 30.36 35.53
N LEU A 944 -42.85 30.13 36.84
CA LEU A 944 -43.19 28.83 37.42
C LEU A 944 -44.66 28.46 37.20
N THR A 945 -45.59 29.42 37.30
CA THR A 945 -47.01 29.18 36.96
C THR A 945 -47.20 28.83 35.49
N MET A 946 -46.52 29.53 34.58
CA MET A 946 -46.64 29.31 33.12
C MET A 946 -46.08 27.96 32.65
N ILE A 947 -45.10 27.38 33.35
CA ILE A 947 -44.45 26.11 32.96
C ILE A 947 -44.91 24.93 33.82
N GLY A 948 -45.35 25.17 35.06
CA GLY A 948 -45.80 24.15 36.00
C GLY A 948 -47.25 23.69 35.85
N GLY A 949 -48.04 24.34 34.98
CA GLY A 949 -49.49 24.14 34.85
C GLY A 949 -49.97 22.79 34.24
N ASP A 950 -49.08 21.90 33.82
CA ASP A 950 -49.43 20.55 33.33
C ASP A 950 -48.55 19.49 34.01
N ARG A 951 -48.89 19.13 35.25
CA ARG A 951 -48.42 17.89 35.88
C ARG A 951 -49.56 16.94 36.21
#